data_AF-A0A7S1BHX7-F1
#
_entry.id   AF-A0A7S1BHX7-F1
#
_cell.length_a   1.000
_cell.length_b   1.000
_cell.length_c   1.000
_cell.angle_alpha   90.00
_cell.angle_beta   90.00
_cell.angle_gamma   90.00
#
_symmetry.space_group_name_H-M   'P 1'
#
loop_
_entity.id
_entity.type
_entity.pdbx_description
1 polymer ?
#
loop_
_entity_poly.entity_id
_entity_poly.type
_entity_poly.pdbx_seq_one_letter_code
_entity_poly.pdbx_strand_id
1 'polypeptide(L)'
;RSEGGRDIRVVTYDLAFHNWLASEEGYDSVHSTGNLETDLNDADVFVGGWIRRDSDENLELLKDFAASGGGLFLSDTGYGWGTWWDSPIYEAPSSFLLREAGLAVTNTVLFKGGTLDVSVPTTQINAEAVLDMLEDSTGASELDKLRGSHVLNGMYEALPPGNPLLTQIDVLFSARIDSILPTPAAPVDDPFDQALLNREKLLLKAVPPQQVTPHRTVEAVYGVVPADAPRTGGTVRIDLSRTRWQATGYYAAPGEVVLLQFPSRMVGKGYAVRVNAHTDDISPRSAWERPPYVHRKFDIEAEEVEVANAFGGAIFVDLGGGSHDDVPAEKEWATVTIEGAVEHSFFVHGVHTNKDWRDIKNKPAPYAVFVTDDLTIVQRSEEHLALEMPHELMDFWNKTMELQTYIAARTEKRSGMELINVDIQNSAGAAHAGFPIQAYDKYWINLADYDKLMKDGSWGDYHELGHNHQRSWWTFSGDTEVTVNIFSIHCTRTLNPEADRAWSPATVMRKSLAALSEFKTYGNMGIWERLNFWIQLVDGWGIAMTRSVFESYEIDRDTDPTRLPTSEAEKKDQWLLRFSDEVGLDLSKFMVDVWGLEVSLDAQAQLAAKGYKTWMPAVAWLPALGGTVYVAAPTPVKFHMDHLMLSMDGVADPIVVKGPKKGKLTVGSDAAGNVWTYTPSKKFKTRDSFSYTAKSSSGHSQGEPLTITIEIMEDALPVDMMKSLQFESKGYGPAVKDSFYFLFRDEHVGPTTRVWWGTDNAYSDVKVTLHPEPGSCPVNSIVAKFQGQQRGRSETIYQMNAGRVKGSSTHSLLLTAEEADNEWLNDETLAGCKFRTIHPIPVDVMHWHGESGIIDEMYLHFVANIPGGGCADDGMWKLKKSKQTCAWLKTMTGKKLKKNCGKKGKDNKTGNDACPLACDVDGCPKPKCVGDDEWKYVKNSKSYNCKKTKKKSELCQKVGNVKGVPKFGYEVCKHCKECEKP
;
A
#
# COMPACT_ATOMS: atom_id res chain seq x y z
N ARG A 1 -25.33 -57.41 -16.39
CA ARG A 1 -25.96 -58.08 -17.55
C ARG A 1 -26.34 -57.02 -18.57
N SER A 2 -25.83 -57.08 -19.81
CA SER A 2 -26.29 -56.20 -20.89
C SER A 2 -27.69 -56.61 -21.37
N GLU A 3 -28.40 -55.71 -22.04
CA GLU A 3 -29.77 -55.90 -22.55
C GLU A 3 -29.95 -57.06 -23.58
N GLY A 4 -28.93 -57.90 -23.80
CA GLY A 4 -28.93 -59.02 -24.75
C GLY A 4 -28.62 -60.42 -24.18
N GLY A 5 -28.42 -60.58 -22.86
CA GLY A 5 -28.24 -61.91 -22.24
C GLY A 5 -26.90 -62.61 -22.50
N ARG A 6 -25.87 -61.88 -22.96
CA ARG A 6 -24.48 -62.36 -22.96
C ARG A 6 -23.86 -62.16 -21.58
N ASP A 7 -23.26 -63.21 -21.01
CA ASP A 7 -22.43 -63.10 -19.81
C ASP A 7 -21.12 -62.40 -20.16
N ILE A 8 -20.79 -61.33 -19.44
CA ILE A 8 -19.57 -60.55 -19.64
C ILE A 8 -18.46 -61.25 -18.88
N ARG A 9 -17.42 -61.72 -19.58
CA ARG A 9 -16.24 -62.31 -18.95
C ARG A 9 -15.27 -61.22 -18.50
N VAL A 10 -15.05 -61.14 -17.19
CA VAL A 10 -14.14 -60.18 -16.56
C VAL A 10 -12.85 -60.89 -16.16
N VAL A 11 -11.70 -60.35 -16.56
CA VAL A 11 -10.36 -60.81 -16.14
C VAL A 11 -9.71 -59.73 -15.30
N THR A 12 -9.08 -60.09 -14.17
CA THR A 12 -8.45 -59.12 -13.27
C THR A 12 -7.20 -59.67 -12.58
N TYR A 13 -6.27 -58.78 -12.22
CA TYR A 13 -5.18 -59.10 -11.30
C TYR A 13 -5.57 -58.94 -9.82
N ASP A 14 -6.61 -58.18 -9.54
CA ASP A 14 -6.97 -57.81 -8.18
C ASP A 14 -7.90 -58.87 -7.59
N LEU A 15 -7.35 -59.72 -6.72
CA LEU A 15 -8.10 -60.77 -6.05
C LEU A 15 -9.18 -60.21 -5.12
N ALA A 16 -9.00 -59.03 -4.54
CA ALA A 16 -10.01 -58.39 -3.71
C ALA A 16 -11.18 -57.91 -4.59
N PHE A 17 -10.89 -57.30 -5.73
CA PHE A 17 -11.91 -56.91 -6.71
C PHE A 17 -12.64 -58.13 -7.28
N HIS A 18 -11.92 -59.19 -7.64
CA HIS A 18 -12.50 -60.47 -8.04
C HIS A 18 -13.49 -60.98 -6.99
N ASN A 19 -13.06 -61.06 -5.73
CA ASN A 19 -13.88 -61.60 -4.65
C ASN A 19 -15.12 -60.75 -4.38
N TRP A 20 -14.97 -59.43 -4.40
CA TRP A 20 -16.08 -58.49 -4.28
C TRP A 20 -17.10 -58.69 -5.42
N LEU A 21 -16.64 -58.66 -6.67
CA LEU A 21 -17.53 -58.75 -7.84
C LEU A 21 -18.21 -60.14 -7.93
N ALA A 22 -17.50 -61.21 -7.62
CA ALA A 22 -18.02 -62.57 -7.67
C ALA A 22 -18.92 -62.92 -6.47
N SER A 23 -18.50 -62.58 -5.24
CA SER A 23 -19.14 -63.07 -4.01
C SER A 23 -20.18 -62.10 -3.44
N GLU A 24 -19.96 -60.79 -3.58
CA GLU A 24 -20.84 -59.77 -3.02
C GLU A 24 -21.84 -59.24 -4.06
N GLU A 25 -21.36 -58.99 -5.28
CA GLU A 25 -22.20 -58.48 -6.39
C GLU A 25 -22.79 -59.60 -7.28
N GLY A 26 -22.37 -60.85 -7.08
CA GLY A 26 -22.96 -62.03 -7.72
C GLY A 26 -22.68 -62.17 -9.22
N TYR A 27 -21.52 -61.72 -9.71
CA TYR A 27 -21.09 -61.96 -11.09
C TYR A 27 -20.45 -63.34 -11.25
N ASP A 28 -21.01 -64.17 -12.14
CA ASP A 28 -20.61 -65.57 -12.29
C ASP A 28 -19.37 -65.80 -13.19
N SER A 29 -18.91 -64.79 -13.94
CA SER A 29 -17.85 -64.91 -14.96
C SER A 29 -16.68 -63.95 -14.71
N VAL A 30 -16.14 -63.94 -13.48
CA VAL A 30 -14.98 -63.14 -13.08
C VAL A 30 -13.79 -64.07 -12.82
N HIS A 31 -12.62 -63.76 -13.39
CA HIS A 31 -11.43 -64.61 -13.32
C HIS A 31 -10.22 -63.80 -12.85
N SER A 32 -9.55 -64.27 -11.79
CA SER A 32 -8.21 -63.78 -11.44
C SER A 32 -7.16 -64.42 -12.35
N THR A 33 -6.29 -63.64 -12.99
CA THR A 33 -5.25 -64.15 -13.90
C THR A 33 -3.84 -63.96 -13.35
N GLY A 34 -2.95 -64.89 -13.70
CA GLY A 34 -1.50 -64.72 -13.60
C GLY A 34 -0.79 -64.88 -14.95
N ASN A 35 -1.55 -65.02 -16.05
CA ASN A 35 -1.05 -65.20 -17.41
C ASN A 35 -2.02 -64.56 -18.41
N LEU A 36 -1.76 -63.31 -18.78
CA LEU A 36 -2.62 -62.54 -19.68
C LEU A 36 -2.72 -63.14 -21.08
N GLU A 37 -1.64 -63.72 -21.61
CA GLU A 37 -1.60 -64.26 -22.98
C GLU A 37 -2.67 -65.32 -23.20
N THR A 38 -2.92 -66.15 -22.17
CA THR A 38 -3.95 -67.19 -22.26
C THR A 38 -5.33 -66.63 -21.95
N ASP A 39 -5.45 -65.84 -20.90
CA ASP A 39 -6.74 -65.51 -20.29
C ASP A 39 -7.48 -64.35 -20.97
N LEU A 40 -6.80 -63.52 -21.78
CA LEU A 40 -7.43 -62.44 -22.54
C LEU A 40 -8.16 -62.90 -23.81
N ASN A 41 -7.87 -64.11 -24.33
CA ASN A 41 -8.39 -64.57 -25.62
C ASN A 41 -9.93 -64.65 -25.71
N ASP A 42 -10.61 -64.84 -24.58
CA ASP A 42 -12.06 -64.93 -24.49
C ASP A 42 -12.67 -63.94 -23.47
N ALA A 43 -11.87 -62.99 -22.97
CA ALA A 43 -12.32 -61.95 -22.06
C ALA A 43 -13.15 -60.88 -22.81
N ASP A 44 -14.12 -60.29 -22.11
CA ASP A 44 -14.85 -59.11 -22.59
C ASP A 44 -14.29 -57.83 -21.96
N VAL A 45 -13.88 -57.90 -20.69
CA VAL A 45 -13.35 -56.75 -19.93
C VAL A 45 -12.16 -57.19 -19.10
N PHE A 46 -11.08 -56.40 -19.15
CA PHE A 46 -9.97 -56.51 -18.23
C PHE A 46 -10.04 -55.40 -17.17
N VAL A 47 -9.89 -55.77 -15.89
CA VAL A 47 -9.86 -54.85 -14.76
C VAL A 47 -8.47 -54.91 -14.12
N GLY A 48 -7.65 -53.89 -14.39
CA GLY A 48 -6.25 -53.87 -13.96
C GLY A 48 -6.04 -53.40 -12.52
N GLY A 49 -7.02 -52.71 -11.92
CA GLY A 49 -6.79 -52.01 -10.66
C GLY A 49 -5.67 -50.99 -10.80
N TRP A 50 -4.82 -50.83 -9.78
CA TRP A 50 -3.61 -50.01 -9.87
C TRP A 50 -2.47 -50.83 -10.48
N ILE A 51 -2.25 -50.65 -11.78
CA ILE A 51 -1.20 -51.37 -12.51
C ILE A 51 0.15 -50.75 -12.16
N ARG A 52 0.76 -51.19 -11.06
CA ARG A 52 2.13 -50.79 -10.72
C ARG A 52 3.11 -51.60 -11.57
N ARG A 53 3.39 -51.10 -12.76
CA ARG A 53 4.44 -51.56 -13.70
C ARG A 53 4.40 -53.08 -13.96
N ASP A 54 3.41 -53.49 -14.74
CA ASP A 54 3.45 -54.77 -15.47
C ASP A 54 4.65 -54.82 -16.43
N SER A 55 5.01 -56.01 -16.93
CA SER A 55 6.04 -56.13 -17.97
C SER A 55 5.59 -55.46 -19.27
N ASP A 56 6.53 -54.98 -20.09
CA ASP A 56 6.22 -54.40 -21.41
C ASP A 56 5.43 -55.39 -22.29
N GLU A 57 5.73 -56.69 -22.18
CA GLU A 57 5.00 -57.77 -22.85
C GLU A 57 3.52 -57.82 -22.45
N ASN A 58 3.23 -57.71 -21.15
CA ASN A 58 1.86 -57.68 -20.64
C ASN A 58 1.10 -56.42 -21.07
N LEU A 59 1.78 -55.26 -21.13
CA LEU A 59 1.17 -54.02 -21.60
C LEU A 59 0.83 -54.09 -23.09
N GLU A 60 1.68 -54.70 -23.92
CA GLU A 60 1.37 -54.92 -25.33
C GLU A 60 0.18 -55.89 -25.51
N LEU A 61 0.10 -56.96 -24.73
CA LEU A 61 -1.06 -57.88 -24.76
C LEU A 61 -2.38 -57.17 -24.42
N LEU A 62 -2.37 -56.31 -23.39
CA LEU A 62 -3.55 -55.53 -23.01
C LEU A 62 -3.94 -54.50 -24.07
N LYS A 63 -2.94 -53.93 -24.74
CA LYS A 63 -3.14 -52.99 -25.85
C LYS A 63 -3.77 -53.69 -27.06
N ASP A 64 -3.24 -54.84 -27.46
CA ASP A 64 -3.79 -55.68 -28.53
C ASP A 64 -5.22 -56.13 -28.19
N PHE A 65 -5.46 -56.53 -26.94
CA PHE A 65 -6.78 -56.89 -26.45
C PHE A 65 -7.78 -55.74 -26.61
N ALA A 66 -7.43 -54.53 -26.16
CA ALA A 66 -8.27 -53.35 -26.32
C ALA A 66 -8.51 -53.00 -27.79
N ALA A 67 -7.47 -53.05 -28.63
CA ALA A 67 -7.58 -52.80 -30.06
C ALA A 67 -8.50 -53.81 -30.78
N SER A 68 -8.60 -55.04 -30.26
CA SER A 68 -9.50 -56.08 -30.77
C SER A 68 -10.97 -55.93 -30.33
N GLY A 69 -11.29 -54.90 -29.52
CA GLY A 69 -12.64 -54.61 -29.03
C GLY A 69 -12.89 -54.99 -27.56
N GLY A 70 -11.85 -55.41 -26.84
CA GLY A 70 -11.91 -55.66 -25.40
C GLY A 70 -12.07 -54.38 -24.58
N GLY A 71 -12.80 -54.46 -23.47
CA GLY A 71 -12.96 -53.33 -22.53
C GLY A 71 -11.81 -53.25 -21.52
N LEU A 72 -11.30 -52.05 -21.26
CA LEU A 72 -10.32 -51.81 -20.19
C LEU A 72 -10.96 -51.01 -19.05
N PHE A 73 -10.80 -51.48 -17.82
CA PHE A 73 -11.05 -50.71 -16.60
C PHE A 73 -9.72 -50.53 -15.85
N LEU A 74 -9.21 -49.31 -15.90
CA LEU A 74 -7.90 -48.94 -15.37
C LEU A 74 -8.08 -47.95 -14.23
N SER A 75 -7.23 -48.05 -13.21
CA SER A 75 -7.10 -47.01 -12.19
C SER A 75 -5.62 -46.63 -12.07
N ASP A 76 -5.33 -45.33 -12.13
CA ASP A 76 -3.96 -44.84 -12.10
C ASP A 76 -3.91 -43.43 -11.50
N THR A 77 -2.73 -43.04 -11.04
CA THR A 77 -2.50 -41.74 -10.42
C THR A 77 -1.35 -41.02 -11.10
N GLY A 78 -1.67 -40.14 -12.04
CA GLY A 78 -0.64 -39.37 -12.74
C GLY A 78 0.22 -38.54 -11.79
N TYR A 79 -0.41 -37.86 -10.82
CA TYR A 79 0.32 -37.14 -9.78
C TYR A 79 1.34 -38.01 -9.04
N GLY A 80 0.99 -39.26 -8.70
CA GLY A 80 1.89 -40.20 -8.05
C GLY A 80 3.09 -40.59 -8.90
N TRP A 81 2.90 -40.75 -10.22
CA TRP A 81 3.98 -41.07 -11.17
C TRP A 81 5.04 -39.97 -11.23
N GLY A 82 4.59 -38.72 -11.40
CA GLY A 82 5.51 -37.58 -11.47
C GLY A 82 6.17 -37.23 -10.14
N THR A 83 5.52 -37.47 -8.99
CA THR A 83 6.03 -36.99 -7.69
C THR A 83 6.68 -38.06 -6.82
N TRP A 84 6.11 -39.26 -6.72
CA TRP A 84 6.61 -40.29 -5.82
C TRP A 84 7.74 -41.12 -6.44
N TRP A 85 7.74 -41.23 -7.76
CA TRP A 85 8.66 -42.10 -8.50
C TRP A 85 9.56 -41.37 -9.49
N ASP A 86 9.42 -40.05 -9.59
CA ASP A 86 10.22 -39.21 -10.50
C ASP A 86 10.27 -39.80 -11.93
N SER A 87 9.13 -40.32 -12.38
CA SER A 87 9.01 -41.05 -13.63
C SER A 87 8.16 -40.26 -14.63
N PRO A 88 8.51 -40.24 -15.92
CA PRO A 88 7.74 -39.51 -16.92
C PRO A 88 6.32 -40.07 -17.05
N ILE A 89 5.32 -39.20 -17.09
CA ILE A 89 3.91 -39.62 -17.11
C ILE A 89 3.53 -40.38 -18.39
N TYR A 90 4.26 -40.18 -19.49
CA TYR A 90 4.09 -40.98 -20.70
C TYR A 90 4.50 -42.45 -20.53
N GLU A 91 5.23 -42.80 -19.46
CA GLU A 91 5.55 -44.20 -19.11
C GLU A 91 4.49 -44.84 -18.19
N ALA A 92 3.52 -44.07 -17.68
CA ALA A 92 2.44 -44.65 -16.89
C ALA A 92 1.66 -45.67 -17.73
N PRO A 93 1.37 -46.88 -17.21
CA PRO A 93 0.68 -47.94 -17.95
C PRO A 93 -0.62 -47.47 -18.61
N SER A 94 -1.40 -46.64 -17.92
CA SER A 94 -2.65 -46.11 -18.49
C SER A 94 -2.40 -45.16 -19.66
N SER A 95 -1.40 -44.28 -19.55
CA SER A 95 -0.98 -43.40 -20.65
C SER A 95 -0.39 -44.19 -21.81
N PHE A 96 0.30 -45.30 -21.56
CA PHE A 96 0.82 -46.20 -22.59
C PHE A 96 -0.31 -46.90 -23.35
N LEU A 97 -1.23 -47.56 -22.63
CA LEU A 97 -2.33 -48.34 -23.21
C LEU A 97 -3.32 -47.49 -24.01
N LEU A 98 -3.61 -46.28 -23.52
CA LEU A 98 -4.68 -45.44 -24.07
C LEU A 98 -4.21 -44.45 -25.15
N ARG A 99 -2.89 -44.31 -25.35
CA ARG A 99 -2.32 -43.30 -26.25
C ARG A 99 -2.84 -43.39 -27.68
N GLU A 100 -2.97 -44.60 -28.23
CA GLU A 100 -3.46 -44.81 -29.59
C GLU A 100 -4.95 -44.49 -29.75
N ALA A 101 -5.70 -44.53 -28.65
CA ALA A 101 -7.08 -44.04 -28.59
C ALA A 101 -7.17 -42.50 -28.43
N GLY A 102 -6.04 -41.80 -28.38
CA GLY A 102 -5.99 -40.35 -28.18
C GLY A 102 -6.26 -39.90 -26.74
N LEU A 103 -6.12 -40.81 -25.77
CA LEU A 103 -6.34 -40.54 -24.35
C LEU A 103 -5.05 -40.73 -23.56
N ALA A 104 -4.82 -39.88 -22.56
CA ALA A 104 -3.68 -40.04 -21.64
C ALA A 104 -3.98 -39.46 -20.27
N VAL A 105 -3.24 -39.94 -19.27
CA VAL A 105 -3.26 -39.39 -17.90
C VAL A 105 -2.18 -38.31 -17.80
N THR A 106 -2.46 -37.22 -17.09
CA THR A 106 -1.51 -36.13 -16.86
C THR A 106 -1.14 -36.02 -15.38
N ASN A 107 -0.12 -35.22 -15.05
CA ASN A 107 0.30 -35.01 -13.66
C ASN A 107 -0.58 -33.99 -12.91
N THR A 108 -1.55 -33.38 -13.60
CA THR A 108 -2.34 -32.26 -13.07
C THR A 108 -3.47 -32.74 -12.17
N VAL A 109 -3.50 -32.26 -10.92
CA VAL A 109 -4.61 -32.49 -10.00
C VAL A 109 -5.64 -31.37 -10.15
N LEU A 110 -6.72 -31.65 -10.89
CA LEU A 110 -7.80 -30.68 -11.13
C LEU A 110 -8.89 -30.68 -10.04
N PHE A 111 -8.91 -31.69 -9.17
CA PHE A 111 -9.97 -31.86 -8.16
C PHE A 111 -9.38 -32.31 -6.81
N LYS A 112 -9.72 -31.59 -5.74
CA LYS A 112 -9.31 -31.91 -4.36
C LYS A 112 -10.53 -32.17 -3.47
N GLY A 113 -11.19 -33.31 -3.71
CA GLY A 113 -12.26 -33.85 -2.86
C GLY A 113 -13.66 -33.27 -3.12
N GLY A 114 -14.69 -34.00 -2.67
CA GLY A 114 -16.11 -33.70 -2.90
C GLY A 114 -16.75 -34.60 -3.96
N THR A 115 -18.01 -34.32 -4.31
CA THR A 115 -18.70 -34.95 -5.45
C THR A 115 -18.38 -34.18 -6.72
N LEU A 116 -17.91 -34.87 -7.76
CA LEU A 116 -17.71 -34.27 -9.08
C LEU A 116 -18.97 -34.50 -9.93
N ASP A 117 -19.65 -33.42 -10.31
CA ASP A 117 -20.73 -33.50 -11.30
C ASP A 117 -20.12 -33.79 -12.67
N VAL A 118 -20.21 -35.06 -13.09
CA VAL A 118 -19.78 -35.49 -14.42
C VAL A 118 -20.83 -35.03 -15.43
N SER A 119 -20.54 -33.94 -16.13
CA SER A 119 -21.29 -33.53 -17.32
C SER A 119 -20.51 -33.91 -18.57
N VAL A 120 -21.19 -34.45 -19.58
CA VAL A 120 -20.58 -34.67 -20.88
C VAL A 120 -20.43 -33.30 -21.56
N PRO A 121 -19.20 -32.84 -21.87
CA PRO A 121 -19.01 -31.55 -22.50
C PRO A 121 -19.72 -31.51 -23.86
N THR A 122 -20.40 -30.41 -24.18
CA THR A 122 -21.00 -30.19 -25.51
C THR A 122 -19.94 -29.87 -26.57
N THR A 123 -18.75 -29.45 -26.16
CA THR A 123 -17.56 -29.22 -27.00
C THR A 123 -16.32 -29.74 -26.29
N GLN A 124 -15.49 -30.49 -27.02
CA GLN A 124 -14.20 -31.00 -26.55
C GLN A 124 -13.08 -30.35 -27.38
N ILE A 125 -12.00 -29.91 -26.72
CA ILE A 125 -10.80 -29.47 -27.41
C ILE A 125 -9.89 -30.69 -27.58
N ASN A 126 -9.55 -31.01 -28.83
CA ASN A 126 -8.66 -32.11 -29.20
C ASN A 126 -7.30 -31.56 -29.70
N ALA A 127 -6.40 -32.45 -30.10
CA ALA A 127 -5.08 -32.07 -30.60
C ALA A 127 -5.15 -31.16 -31.85
N GLU A 128 -6.07 -31.44 -32.78
CA GLU A 128 -6.25 -30.63 -34.00
C GLU A 128 -6.64 -29.18 -33.67
N ALA A 129 -7.61 -29.00 -32.77
CA ALA A 129 -8.01 -27.66 -32.32
C ALA A 129 -6.86 -26.91 -31.63
N VAL A 130 -5.94 -27.62 -30.95
CA VAL A 130 -4.74 -27.00 -30.37
C VAL A 130 -3.72 -26.62 -31.45
N LEU A 131 -3.55 -27.43 -32.50
CA LEU A 131 -2.71 -27.07 -33.64
C LEU A 131 -3.25 -25.84 -34.36
N ASP A 132 -4.56 -25.79 -34.63
CA ASP A 132 -5.24 -24.61 -35.19
C ASP A 132 -5.03 -23.38 -34.30
N MET A 133 -5.20 -23.53 -32.98
CA MET A 133 -4.94 -22.45 -32.04
C MET A 133 -3.48 -22.01 -32.09
N LEU A 134 -2.49 -22.92 -32.17
CA LEU A 134 -1.07 -22.59 -32.26
C LEU A 134 -0.76 -21.77 -33.53
N GLU A 135 -1.44 -22.02 -34.65
CA GLU A 135 -1.35 -21.19 -35.84
C GLU A 135 -1.98 -19.81 -35.63
N ASP A 136 -3.22 -19.75 -35.12
CA ASP A 136 -3.93 -18.52 -34.80
C ASP A 136 -5.06 -18.77 -33.78
N SER A 137 -4.93 -18.23 -32.56
CA SER A 137 -5.98 -18.34 -31.53
C SER A 137 -6.94 -17.16 -31.45
N THR A 138 -6.83 -16.16 -32.33
CA THR A 138 -7.64 -14.92 -32.25
C THR A 138 -9.14 -15.17 -32.42
N GLY A 139 -9.52 -16.22 -33.16
CA GLY A 139 -10.91 -16.64 -33.35
C GLY A 139 -11.50 -17.51 -32.22
N ALA A 140 -10.68 -17.98 -31.28
CA ALA A 140 -11.12 -18.87 -30.20
C ALA A 140 -11.74 -18.10 -29.04
N SER A 141 -12.75 -18.69 -28.38
CA SER A 141 -13.32 -18.12 -27.15
C SER A 141 -12.34 -18.23 -25.98
N GLU A 142 -12.45 -17.37 -24.97
CA GLU A 142 -11.60 -17.44 -23.76
C GLU A 142 -11.67 -18.80 -23.05
N LEU A 143 -12.85 -19.43 -23.04
CA LEU A 143 -13.02 -20.77 -22.47
C LEU A 143 -12.30 -21.84 -23.30
N ASP A 144 -12.35 -21.73 -24.64
CA ASP A 144 -11.66 -22.67 -25.52
C ASP A 144 -10.15 -22.49 -25.46
N LYS A 145 -9.65 -21.26 -25.33
CA LYS A 145 -8.23 -20.98 -25.08
C LYS A 145 -7.76 -21.57 -23.76
N LEU A 146 -8.52 -21.41 -22.68
CA LEU A 146 -8.22 -22.03 -21.38
C LEU A 146 -8.21 -23.56 -21.49
N ARG A 147 -9.20 -24.16 -22.15
CA ARG A 147 -9.22 -25.61 -22.37
C ARG A 147 -8.05 -26.07 -23.24
N GLY A 148 -7.75 -25.35 -24.32
CA GLY A 148 -6.64 -25.60 -25.21
C GLY A 148 -5.29 -25.49 -24.52
N SER A 149 -5.14 -24.56 -23.57
CA SER A 149 -3.93 -24.39 -22.79
C SER A 149 -3.66 -25.61 -21.88
N HIS A 150 -4.72 -26.17 -21.27
CA HIS A 150 -4.63 -27.42 -20.52
C HIS A 150 -4.30 -28.62 -21.41
N VAL A 151 -4.93 -28.72 -22.58
CA VAL A 151 -4.64 -29.81 -23.55
C VAL A 151 -3.21 -29.71 -24.08
N LEU A 152 -2.72 -28.51 -24.42
CA LEU A 152 -1.35 -28.27 -24.87
C LEU A 152 -0.32 -28.73 -23.83
N ASN A 153 -0.49 -28.32 -22.57
CA ASN A 153 0.39 -28.74 -21.48
C ASN A 153 0.32 -30.27 -21.28
N GLY A 154 -0.88 -30.85 -21.32
CA GLY A 154 -1.08 -32.29 -21.24
C GLY A 154 -0.39 -33.06 -22.36
N MET A 155 -0.38 -32.54 -23.59
CA MET A 155 0.34 -33.16 -24.71
C MET A 155 1.87 -33.13 -24.51
N TYR A 156 2.43 -32.03 -24.00
CA TYR A 156 3.86 -31.97 -23.66
C TYR A 156 4.27 -32.95 -22.56
N GLU A 157 3.36 -33.24 -21.62
CA GLU A 157 3.60 -34.21 -20.54
C GLU A 157 3.42 -35.66 -21.00
N ALA A 158 2.35 -35.96 -21.73
CA ALA A 158 1.87 -37.32 -21.97
C ALA A 158 2.41 -37.97 -23.26
N LEU A 159 2.95 -37.18 -24.18
CA LEU A 159 3.56 -37.70 -25.41
C LEU A 159 5.04 -38.05 -25.18
N PRO A 160 5.49 -39.24 -25.63
CA PRO A 160 6.89 -39.61 -25.49
C PRO A 160 7.78 -38.79 -26.44
N PRO A 161 9.07 -38.64 -26.12
CA PRO A 161 10.04 -38.04 -27.03
C PRO A 161 10.02 -38.71 -28.42
N GLY A 162 10.12 -37.91 -29.47
CA GLY A 162 10.09 -38.40 -30.87
C GLY A 162 8.68 -38.67 -31.42
N ASN A 163 7.61 -38.44 -30.65
CA ASN A 163 6.26 -38.49 -31.19
C ASN A 163 6.07 -37.43 -32.29
N PRO A 164 5.56 -37.77 -33.49
CA PRO A 164 5.40 -36.83 -34.60
C PRO A 164 4.50 -35.63 -34.29
N LEU A 165 3.49 -35.80 -33.43
CA LEU A 165 2.61 -34.70 -33.01
C LEU A 165 3.38 -33.70 -32.16
N LEU A 166 4.28 -34.16 -31.29
CA LEU A 166 5.14 -33.28 -30.50
C LEU A 166 6.06 -32.44 -31.41
N THR A 167 6.60 -33.04 -32.48
CA THR A 167 7.38 -32.30 -33.49
C THR A 167 6.55 -31.22 -34.18
N GLN A 168 5.30 -31.51 -34.56
CA GLN A 168 4.41 -30.51 -35.16
C GLN A 168 4.12 -29.36 -34.18
N ILE A 169 3.82 -29.71 -32.93
CA ILE A 169 3.59 -28.73 -31.85
C ILE A 169 4.83 -27.84 -31.66
N ASP A 170 6.03 -28.41 -31.58
CA ASP A 170 7.27 -27.65 -31.38
C ASP A 170 7.53 -26.69 -32.57
N VAL A 171 7.26 -27.11 -33.81
CA VAL A 171 7.39 -26.26 -35.01
C VAL A 171 6.45 -25.05 -34.93
N LEU A 172 5.17 -25.27 -34.63
CA LEU A 172 4.18 -24.20 -34.51
C LEU A 172 4.46 -23.30 -33.29
N PHE A 173 4.86 -23.89 -32.17
CA PHE A 173 5.31 -23.17 -30.99
C PHE A 173 6.47 -22.22 -31.33
N SER A 174 7.52 -22.71 -32.01
CA SER A 174 8.65 -21.87 -32.42
C SER A 174 8.23 -20.76 -33.40
N ALA A 175 7.25 -21.00 -34.27
CA ALA A 175 6.74 -19.98 -35.19
C ALA A 175 5.95 -18.87 -34.47
N ARG A 176 5.33 -19.18 -33.32
CA ARG A 176 4.45 -18.27 -32.59
C ARG A 176 5.09 -17.57 -31.40
N ILE A 177 5.95 -18.25 -30.64
CA ILE A 177 6.43 -17.76 -29.34
C ILE A 177 7.05 -16.35 -29.43
N ASP A 178 7.72 -16.03 -30.54
CA ASP A 178 8.36 -14.75 -30.77
C ASP A 178 7.38 -13.56 -30.87
N SER A 179 6.10 -13.80 -31.15
CA SER A 179 5.08 -12.74 -31.15
C SER A 179 4.53 -12.42 -29.76
N ILE A 180 4.79 -13.27 -28.76
CA ILE A 180 4.28 -13.11 -27.40
C ILE A 180 5.31 -12.36 -26.57
N LEU A 181 5.00 -11.11 -26.22
CA LEU A 181 5.94 -10.15 -25.61
C LEU A 181 5.46 -9.71 -24.22
N PRO A 182 5.61 -10.55 -23.18
CA PRO A 182 5.24 -10.17 -21.83
C PRO A 182 6.14 -9.03 -21.33
N THR A 183 5.55 -7.84 -21.21
CA THR A 183 6.20 -6.59 -20.78
C THR A 183 5.22 -5.75 -19.98
N PRO A 184 5.68 -4.76 -19.17
CA PRO A 184 4.75 -3.87 -18.47
C PRO A 184 3.85 -3.05 -19.41
N ALA A 185 4.34 -2.73 -20.61
CA ALA A 185 3.59 -1.99 -21.62
C ALA A 185 2.55 -2.85 -22.36
N ALA A 186 2.73 -4.17 -22.38
CA ALA A 186 1.83 -5.13 -22.99
C ALA A 186 1.77 -6.41 -22.13
N PRO A 187 1.03 -6.39 -21.00
CA PRO A 187 0.88 -7.56 -20.14
C PRO A 187 0.13 -8.69 -20.87
N VAL A 188 0.52 -9.94 -20.65
CA VAL A 188 -0.11 -11.12 -21.27
C VAL A 188 -1.12 -11.74 -20.30
N ASP A 189 -2.41 -11.66 -20.64
CA ASP A 189 -3.53 -12.23 -19.89
C ASP A 189 -4.30 -13.33 -20.65
N ASP A 190 -3.94 -13.58 -21.93
CA ASP A 190 -4.48 -14.67 -22.73
C ASP A 190 -4.00 -16.03 -22.19
N PRO A 191 -4.91 -16.94 -21.79
CA PRO A 191 -4.52 -18.19 -21.13
C PRO A 191 -3.79 -19.18 -22.06
N PHE A 192 -3.98 -19.06 -23.38
CA PHE A 192 -3.25 -19.90 -24.34
C PHE A 192 -1.82 -19.38 -24.52
N ASP A 193 -1.64 -18.07 -24.70
CA ASP A 193 -0.30 -17.45 -24.74
C ASP A 193 0.48 -17.69 -23.44
N GLN A 194 -0.18 -17.66 -22.28
CA GLN A 194 0.43 -18.02 -20.99
C GLN A 194 0.94 -19.47 -20.96
N ALA A 195 0.24 -20.42 -21.59
CA ALA A 195 0.75 -21.79 -21.70
C ALA A 195 1.98 -21.90 -22.61
N LEU A 196 2.04 -21.13 -23.70
CA LEU A 196 3.24 -21.05 -24.53
C LEU A 196 4.42 -20.47 -23.75
N LEU A 197 4.22 -19.39 -22.98
CA LEU A 197 5.25 -18.83 -22.11
C LEU A 197 5.69 -19.79 -20.99
N ASN A 198 4.77 -20.63 -20.49
CA ASN A 198 5.12 -21.70 -19.55
C ASN A 198 5.98 -22.79 -20.18
N ARG A 199 5.73 -23.15 -21.44
CA ARG A 199 6.61 -24.04 -22.20
C ARG A 199 7.98 -23.41 -22.42
N GLU A 200 8.03 -22.15 -22.84
CA GLU A 200 9.27 -21.40 -23.02
C GLU A 200 10.10 -21.37 -21.73
N LYS A 201 9.48 -21.13 -20.58
CA LYS A 201 10.12 -21.22 -19.26
C LYS A 201 10.87 -22.54 -19.06
N LEU A 202 10.27 -23.67 -19.41
CA LEU A 202 10.91 -24.98 -19.23
C LEU A 202 12.13 -25.13 -20.15
N LEU A 203 12.04 -24.65 -21.39
CA LEU A 203 13.15 -24.67 -22.35
C LEU A 203 14.31 -23.77 -21.89
N LEU A 204 14.02 -22.55 -21.43
CA LEU A 204 15.02 -21.60 -20.93
C LEU A 204 15.74 -22.11 -19.66
N LYS A 205 15.07 -22.93 -18.84
CA LYS A 205 15.71 -23.56 -17.67
C LYS A 205 16.69 -24.66 -18.07
N ALA A 206 16.35 -25.45 -19.10
CA ALA A 206 17.10 -26.62 -19.52
C ALA A 206 18.28 -26.31 -20.45
N VAL A 207 18.26 -25.18 -21.17
CA VAL A 207 19.31 -24.84 -22.15
C VAL A 207 20.71 -24.72 -21.50
N PRO A 208 21.75 -25.40 -22.02
CA PRO A 208 23.12 -25.24 -21.52
C PRO A 208 23.61 -23.79 -21.61
N PRO A 209 24.45 -23.30 -20.67
CA PRO A 209 24.95 -21.92 -20.68
C PRO A 209 25.45 -21.41 -22.03
N GLN A 210 26.17 -22.26 -22.77
CA GLN A 210 26.81 -21.92 -24.05
C GLN A 210 25.83 -21.76 -25.21
N GLN A 211 24.57 -22.16 -25.02
CA GLN A 211 23.50 -22.08 -26.03
C GLN A 211 22.43 -21.05 -25.65
N VAL A 212 22.58 -20.35 -24.52
CA VAL A 212 21.63 -19.32 -24.10
C VAL A 212 21.76 -18.11 -25.04
N THR A 213 20.62 -17.55 -25.43
CA THR A 213 20.55 -16.27 -26.14
C THR A 213 19.77 -15.26 -25.29
N PRO A 214 19.95 -13.94 -25.52
CA PRO A 214 19.12 -12.93 -24.87
C PRO A 214 17.64 -13.18 -25.17
N HIS A 215 16.78 -13.07 -24.15
CA HIS A 215 15.34 -13.16 -24.35
C HIS A 215 14.83 -11.92 -25.09
N ARG A 216 13.89 -12.10 -26.03
CA ARG A 216 13.36 -11.01 -26.88
C ARG A 216 12.77 -9.81 -26.12
N THR A 217 12.33 -10.01 -24.87
CA THR A 217 11.76 -8.94 -24.02
C THR A 217 12.74 -8.36 -22.99
N VAL A 218 13.99 -8.85 -22.91
CA VAL A 218 14.90 -8.47 -21.81
C VAL A 218 15.15 -6.98 -21.71
N GLU A 219 15.29 -6.27 -22.84
CA GLU A 219 15.52 -4.81 -22.81
C GLU A 219 14.31 -4.05 -22.28
N ALA A 220 13.10 -4.48 -22.63
CA ALA A 220 11.86 -3.84 -22.19
C ALA A 220 11.53 -4.15 -20.72
N VAL A 221 11.93 -5.33 -20.24
CA VAL A 221 11.67 -5.78 -18.87
C VAL A 221 12.79 -5.32 -17.94
N TYR A 222 14.05 -5.59 -18.24
CA TYR A 222 15.19 -5.37 -17.34
C TYR A 222 16.10 -4.22 -17.75
N GLY A 223 15.94 -3.63 -18.92
CA GLY A 223 16.82 -2.58 -19.43
C GLY A 223 18.01 -3.13 -20.23
N VAL A 224 18.79 -2.21 -20.79
CA VAL A 224 19.87 -2.51 -21.73
C VAL A 224 21.21 -2.59 -21.00
N VAL A 225 21.98 -3.64 -21.26
CA VAL A 225 23.43 -3.64 -21.01
C VAL A 225 24.11 -3.11 -22.29
N PRO A 226 24.80 -1.95 -22.26
CA PRO A 226 25.45 -1.41 -23.45
C PRO A 226 26.40 -2.43 -24.11
N ALA A 227 26.34 -2.51 -25.44
CA ALA A 227 27.15 -3.45 -26.21
C ALA A 227 28.66 -3.18 -26.11
N ASP A 228 29.04 -1.93 -25.82
CA ASP A 228 30.42 -1.50 -25.59
C ASP A 228 30.84 -1.57 -24.10
N ALA A 229 29.95 -1.97 -23.19
CA ALA A 229 30.30 -2.18 -21.81
C ALA A 229 31.36 -3.30 -21.71
N PRO A 230 32.51 -3.07 -21.07
CA PRO A 230 33.57 -4.07 -21.01
C PRO A 230 33.09 -5.37 -20.35
N ARG A 231 33.43 -6.52 -20.94
CA ARG A 231 33.31 -7.83 -20.30
C ARG A 231 34.57 -8.06 -19.48
N THR A 232 34.47 -7.74 -18.20
CA THR A 232 35.57 -7.76 -17.25
C THR A 232 35.54 -9.03 -16.42
N GLY A 233 36.51 -9.11 -15.53
CA GLY A 233 36.63 -10.16 -14.55
C GLY A 233 37.52 -9.73 -13.41
N GLY A 234 37.47 -10.48 -12.33
CA GLY A 234 38.28 -10.22 -11.16
C GLY A 234 38.00 -11.21 -10.06
N THR A 235 38.64 -10.96 -8.92
CA THR A 235 38.57 -11.82 -7.76
C THR A 235 37.62 -11.25 -6.72
N VAL A 236 36.69 -12.08 -6.24
CA VAL A 236 35.71 -11.78 -5.20
C VAL A 236 36.01 -12.62 -3.97
N ARG A 237 35.79 -12.05 -2.78
CA ARG A 237 35.87 -12.79 -1.52
C ARG A 237 34.47 -13.16 -1.05
N ILE A 238 34.26 -14.45 -0.79
CA ILE A 238 33.00 -15.01 -0.28
C ILE A 238 33.23 -15.46 1.17
N ASP A 239 32.39 -15.02 2.09
CA ASP A 239 32.49 -15.35 3.52
C ASP A 239 31.78 -16.68 3.80
N LEU A 240 32.52 -17.79 3.92
CA LEU A 240 31.89 -19.09 4.20
C LEU A 240 31.42 -19.25 5.66
N SER A 241 31.69 -18.25 6.51
CA SER A 241 31.09 -18.15 7.86
C SER A 241 29.67 -17.58 7.84
N ARG A 242 29.13 -17.30 6.64
CA ARG A 242 27.74 -16.89 6.43
C ARG A 242 26.97 -17.98 5.66
N THR A 243 25.66 -17.97 5.79
CA THR A 243 24.72 -18.75 4.97
C THR A 243 24.04 -17.83 3.95
N ARG A 244 23.16 -18.39 3.13
CA ARG A 244 22.36 -17.67 2.11
C ARG A 244 23.23 -17.01 1.03
N TRP A 245 22.64 -16.07 0.29
CA TRP A 245 23.22 -15.50 -0.91
C TRP A 245 24.17 -14.36 -0.60
N GLN A 246 25.35 -14.37 -1.21
CA GLN A 246 26.31 -13.26 -1.20
C GLN A 246 26.45 -12.68 -2.60
N ALA A 247 26.23 -11.37 -2.71
CA ALA A 247 26.41 -10.64 -3.96
C ALA A 247 27.90 -10.56 -4.35
N THR A 248 28.19 -10.76 -5.63
CA THR A 248 29.59 -10.79 -6.12
C THR A 248 30.11 -9.43 -6.59
N GLY A 249 29.21 -8.47 -6.83
CA GLY A 249 29.53 -7.20 -7.50
C GLY A 249 29.65 -7.30 -9.03
N TYR A 250 29.30 -8.45 -9.62
CA TYR A 250 29.30 -8.70 -11.05
C TYR A 250 27.89 -9.05 -11.56
N TYR A 251 27.65 -8.73 -12.83
CA TYR A 251 26.39 -8.91 -13.53
C TYR A 251 26.62 -9.75 -14.80
N ALA A 252 25.81 -10.78 -15.02
CA ALA A 252 25.81 -11.51 -16.29
C ALA A 252 25.01 -10.73 -17.32
N ALA A 253 25.62 -10.36 -18.44
CA ALA A 253 24.88 -9.77 -19.55
C ALA A 253 23.87 -10.79 -20.11
N PRO A 254 22.69 -10.35 -20.60
CA PRO A 254 21.68 -11.27 -21.13
C PRO A 254 22.25 -12.20 -22.20
N GLY A 255 22.08 -13.52 -22.01
CA GLY A 255 22.53 -14.56 -22.94
C GLY A 255 24.04 -14.80 -23.02
N GLU A 256 24.86 -14.05 -22.29
CA GLU A 256 26.32 -14.24 -22.33
C GLU A 256 26.79 -15.20 -21.23
N VAL A 257 27.84 -15.97 -21.54
CA VAL A 257 28.48 -16.89 -20.59
C VAL A 257 29.42 -16.12 -19.68
N VAL A 258 29.28 -16.36 -18.38
CA VAL A 258 30.23 -15.94 -17.34
C VAL A 258 30.89 -17.20 -16.77
N LEU A 259 32.22 -17.19 -16.67
CA LEU A 259 32.99 -18.27 -16.05
C LEU A 259 33.29 -17.90 -14.60
N LEU A 260 32.97 -18.79 -13.67
CA LEU A 260 33.36 -18.67 -12.26
C LEU A 260 34.32 -19.81 -11.90
N GLN A 261 35.43 -19.45 -11.26
CA GLN A 261 36.41 -20.39 -10.74
C GLN A 261 36.37 -20.42 -9.21
N PHE A 262 36.08 -21.59 -8.66
CA PHE A 262 35.93 -21.86 -7.24
C PHE A 262 37.12 -22.68 -6.71
N PRO A 263 37.52 -22.48 -5.45
CA PRO A 263 38.47 -23.38 -4.80
C PRO A 263 37.82 -24.75 -4.56
N SER A 264 38.56 -25.85 -4.75
CA SER A 264 38.12 -27.25 -4.50
C SER A 264 37.28 -27.44 -3.25
N ARG A 265 37.54 -26.72 -2.16
CA ARG A 265 36.78 -26.86 -0.91
C ARG A 265 35.30 -26.49 -1.01
N MET A 266 34.92 -25.64 -1.97
CA MET A 266 33.52 -25.25 -2.21
C MET A 266 32.77 -26.25 -3.12
N VAL A 267 33.48 -27.15 -3.79
CA VAL A 267 32.90 -28.08 -4.76
C VAL A 267 32.15 -29.21 -4.06
N GLY A 268 30.93 -29.52 -4.53
CA GLY A 268 30.09 -30.61 -4.02
C GLY A 268 29.57 -30.39 -2.60
N LYS A 269 29.49 -29.13 -2.15
CA LYS A 269 28.98 -28.74 -0.82
C LYS A 269 27.48 -28.43 -0.81
N GLY A 270 26.79 -28.56 -1.93
CA GLY A 270 25.42 -28.09 -2.10
C GLY A 270 25.30 -26.56 -2.26
N TYR A 271 26.43 -25.89 -2.51
CA TYR A 271 26.46 -24.47 -2.88
C TYR A 271 26.11 -24.28 -4.36
N ALA A 272 25.68 -23.07 -4.71
CA ALA A 272 25.30 -22.76 -6.08
C ALA A 272 25.63 -21.32 -6.49
N VAL A 273 25.72 -21.08 -7.79
CA VAL A 273 25.69 -19.76 -8.39
C VAL A 273 24.28 -19.41 -8.79
N ARG A 274 23.83 -18.19 -8.48
CA ARG A 274 22.55 -17.65 -8.94
C ARG A 274 22.76 -16.45 -9.83
N VAL A 275 21.98 -16.38 -10.90
CA VAL A 275 21.95 -15.26 -11.82
C VAL A 275 20.54 -14.69 -11.80
N ASN A 276 20.42 -13.41 -11.41
CA ASN A 276 19.19 -12.68 -11.08
C ASN A 276 18.64 -13.02 -9.67
N ALA A 277 18.26 -11.99 -8.91
CA ALA A 277 17.81 -12.08 -7.51
C ALA A 277 16.34 -12.50 -7.36
N HIS A 278 15.79 -13.19 -8.34
CA HIS A 278 14.42 -13.70 -8.32
C HIS A 278 14.34 -15.14 -7.81
N THR A 279 13.21 -15.50 -7.20
CA THR A 279 12.81 -16.89 -6.92
C THR A 279 11.42 -17.24 -7.44
N ASP A 280 10.54 -16.25 -7.59
CA ASP A 280 9.17 -16.52 -7.97
C ASP A 280 8.99 -17.07 -9.39
N ASP A 281 7.92 -17.83 -9.49
CA ASP A 281 7.15 -18.06 -10.70
C ASP A 281 5.86 -17.20 -10.63
N ILE A 282 5.67 -16.27 -11.56
CA ILE A 282 4.48 -15.39 -11.59
C ILE A 282 3.27 -16.03 -12.29
N SER A 283 3.35 -17.31 -12.69
CA SER A 283 2.23 -18.03 -13.29
C SER A 283 0.89 -17.97 -12.53
N PRO A 284 0.84 -17.79 -11.19
CA PRO A 284 -0.42 -17.57 -10.47
C PRO A 284 -1.11 -16.23 -10.75
N ARG A 285 -0.43 -15.25 -11.34
CA ARG A 285 -1.02 -13.96 -11.72
C ARG A 285 -1.94 -14.13 -12.93
N SER A 286 -3.03 -13.37 -12.98
CA SER A 286 -3.94 -13.36 -14.12
C SER A 286 -3.36 -12.66 -15.36
N ALA A 287 -2.40 -11.75 -15.19
CA ALA A 287 -1.74 -11.02 -16.27
C ALA A 287 -0.23 -10.90 -15.99
N TRP A 288 0.60 -11.17 -17.00
CA TRP A 288 2.05 -11.27 -16.85
C TRP A 288 2.76 -10.10 -17.52
N GLU A 289 3.43 -9.27 -16.72
CA GLU A 289 4.20 -8.09 -17.16
C GLU A 289 5.66 -8.44 -17.50
N ARG A 290 6.05 -9.70 -17.33
CA ARG A 290 7.34 -10.27 -17.73
C ARG A 290 7.19 -11.78 -17.95
N PRO A 291 8.18 -12.49 -18.54
CA PRO A 291 8.17 -13.94 -18.55
C PRO A 291 8.06 -14.53 -17.13
N PRO A 292 7.43 -15.70 -16.95
CA PRO A 292 7.08 -16.20 -15.63
C PRO A 292 8.28 -16.48 -14.73
N TYR A 293 9.41 -16.86 -15.33
CA TYR A 293 10.62 -17.28 -14.64
C TYR A 293 11.86 -16.67 -15.32
N VAL A 294 12.67 -15.96 -14.53
CA VAL A 294 13.68 -14.99 -15.03
C VAL A 294 15.06 -15.14 -14.40
N HIS A 295 15.25 -16.17 -13.58
CA HIS A 295 16.50 -16.41 -12.84
C HIS A 295 17.03 -17.82 -13.12
N ARG A 296 18.33 -18.06 -12.92
CA ARG A 296 18.89 -19.42 -13.01
C ARG A 296 19.79 -19.73 -11.82
N LYS A 297 19.83 -21.00 -11.44
CA LYS A 297 20.66 -21.57 -10.39
C LYS A 297 21.54 -22.65 -11.00
N PHE A 298 22.82 -22.67 -10.66
CA PHE A 298 23.82 -23.63 -11.14
C PHE A 298 24.59 -24.17 -9.94
N ASP A 299 24.54 -25.48 -9.71
CA ASP A 299 25.23 -26.09 -8.57
C ASP A 299 26.76 -26.07 -8.77
N ILE A 300 27.52 -25.87 -7.68
CA ILE A 300 28.98 -25.80 -7.70
C ILE A 300 29.53 -27.23 -7.55
N GLU A 301 29.48 -27.99 -8.63
CA GLU A 301 29.94 -29.40 -8.71
C GLU A 301 31.31 -29.56 -9.38
N ALA A 302 31.90 -28.46 -9.84
CA ALA A 302 33.26 -28.40 -10.38
C ALA A 302 33.96 -27.10 -9.96
N GLU A 303 35.30 -27.07 -10.06
CA GLU A 303 36.07 -25.85 -9.80
C GLU A 303 35.80 -24.77 -10.86
N GLU A 304 35.36 -25.15 -12.06
CA GLU A 304 34.97 -24.22 -13.12
C GLU A 304 33.47 -24.38 -13.40
N VAL A 305 32.72 -23.30 -13.24
CA VAL A 305 31.26 -23.27 -13.47
C VAL A 305 30.95 -22.17 -14.47
N GLU A 306 30.42 -22.55 -15.63
CA GLU A 306 29.88 -21.62 -16.61
C GLU A 306 28.41 -21.35 -16.33
N VAL A 307 28.02 -20.08 -16.31
CA VAL A 307 26.64 -19.65 -16.08
C VAL A 307 26.19 -18.67 -17.16
N ALA A 308 24.92 -18.77 -17.55
CA ALA A 308 24.30 -17.80 -18.46
C ALA A 308 22.79 -17.76 -18.23
N ASN A 309 22.19 -16.57 -18.31
CA ASN A 309 20.75 -16.37 -18.17
C ASN A 309 20.23 -15.52 -19.33
N ALA A 310 19.12 -15.91 -19.96
CA ALA A 310 18.52 -15.18 -21.08
C ALA A 310 18.10 -13.75 -20.71
N PHE A 311 17.87 -13.50 -19.42
CA PHE A 311 17.52 -12.19 -18.87
C PHE A 311 18.71 -11.42 -18.26
N GLY A 312 19.90 -12.05 -18.20
CA GLY A 312 21.02 -11.53 -17.44
C GLY A 312 20.73 -11.51 -15.93
N GLY A 313 21.49 -10.72 -15.18
CA GLY A 313 21.22 -10.47 -13.76
C GLY A 313 22.47 -10.36 -12.91
N ALA A 314 22.32 -9.76 -11.73
CA ALA A 314 23.38 -9.77 -10.71
C ALA A 314 23.70 -11.22 -10.32
N ILE A 315 24.99 -11.49 -10.09
CA ILE A 315 25.51 -12.82 -9.78
C ILE A 315 25.69 -12.94 -8.27
N PHE A 316 25.14 -14.02 -7.69
CA PHE A 316 25.24 -14.35 -6.28
C PHE A 316 25.86 -15.73 -6.10
N VAL A 317 26.60 -15.91 -5.01
CA VAL A 317 26.97 -17.24 -4.50
C VAL A 317 26.00 -17.61 -3.39
N ASP A 318 25.24 -18.68 -3.59
CA ASP A 318 24.30 -19.27 -2.63
C ASP A 318 25.01 -20.34 -1.81
N LEU A 319 25.26 -20.03 -0.53
CA LEU A 319 25.90 -20.95 0.42
C LEU A 319 24.90 -21.89 1.12
N GLY A 320 23.66 -21.98 0.62
CA GLY A 320 22.62 -22.79 1.24
C GLY A 320 22.12 -22.21 2.56
N GLY A 321 21.45 -23.03 3.36
CA GLY A 321 20.77 -22.61 4.59
C GLY A 321 19.36 -22.09 4.30
N GLY A 322 18.35 -22.83 4.76
CA GLY A 322 16.94 -22.44 4.65
C GLY A 322 16.58 -21.30 5.61
N SER A 323 17.30 -21.20 6.74
CA SER A 323 17.12 -20.15 7.75
C SER A 323 18.36 -19.25 7.86
N HIS A 324 18.15 -17.99 8.23
CA HIS A 324 19.24 -17.07 8.62
C HIS A 324 19.90 -17.45 9.95
N ASP A 325 19.44 -18.53 10.59
CA ASP A 325 19.95 -19.12 11.84
C ASP A 325 20.73 -20.43 11.60
N ASP A 326 20.79 -20.90 10.36
CA ASP A 326 21.49 -22.14 10.06
C ASP A 326 22.99 -21.99 10.33
N VAL A 327 23.59 -23.01 10.95
CA VAL A 327 25.01 -22.99 11.29
C VAL A 327 25.83 -23.14 10.00
N PRO A 328 26.70 -22.18 9.67
CA PRO A 328 27.57 -22.28 8.50
C PRO A 328 28.47 -23.52 8.58
N ALA A 329 28.69 -24.18 7.43
CA ALA A 329 29.55 -25.36 7.35
C ALA A 329 31.04 -25.03 7.53
N GLU A 330 31.45 -23.79 7.25
CA GLU A 330 32.83 -23.33 7.30
C GLU A 330 32.95 -21.99 8.03
N LYS A 331 34.17 -21.53 8.31
CA LYS A 331 34.43 -20.27 9.04
C LYS A 331 35.46 -19.36 8.36
N GLU A 332 35.83 -19.68 7.13
CA GLU A 332 36.88 -18.98 6.40
C GLU A 332 36.36 -18.29 5.14
N TRP A 333 37.11 -17.31 4.66
CA TRP A 333 36.82 -16.66 3.38
C TRP A 333 37.35 -17.48 2.22
N ALA A 334 36.52 -17.71 1.20
CA ALA A 334 36.94 -18.23 -0.10
C ALA A 334 37.17 -17.11 -1.12
N THR A 335 38.00 -17.44 -2.11
CA THR A 335 38.38 -16.55 -3.20
C THR A 335 37.84 -17.14 -4.50
N VAL A 336 36.95 -16.41 -5.16
CA VAL A 336 36.30 -16.82 -6.42
C VAL A 336 36.75 -15.88 -7.51
N THR A 337 37.18 -16.41 -8.65
CA THR A 337 37.49 -15.60 -9.84
C THR A 337 36.30 -15.61 -10.78
N ILE A 338 35.96 -14.46 -11.35
CA ILE A 338 34.86 -14.29 -12.29
C ILE A 338 35.43 -13.71 -13.58
N GLU A 339 35.03 -14.23 -14.74
CA GLU A 339 35.45 -13.75 -16.07
C GLU A 339 34.26 -13.64 -17.03
N GLY A 340 34.28 -12.63 -17.90
CA GLY A 340 33.23 -12.41 -18.91
C GLY A 340 31.99 -11.68 -18.38
N ALA A 341 32.04 -11.12 -17.18
CA ALA A 341 30.92 -10.42 -16.57
C ALA A 341 30.96 -8.90 -16.81
N VAL A 342 29.89 -8.20 -16.44
CA VAL A 342 29.77 -6.74 -16.51
C VAL A 342 29.73 -6.16 -15.10
N GLU A 343 30.38 -5.03 -14.88
CA GLU A 343 30.25 -4.30 -13.62
C GLU A 343 28.88 -3.62 -13.51
N HIS A 344 28.30 -3.61 -12.32
CA HIS A 344 27.06 -2.91 -12.02
C HIS A 344 27.24 -2.01 -10.79
N SER A 345 26.24 -1.17 -10.49
CA SER A 345 26.31 -0.29 -9.32
C SER A 345 26.24 -1.14 -8.05
N PHE A 346 27.40 -1.42 -7.48
CA PHE A 346 27.56 -2.29 -6.32
C PHE A 346 28.19 -1.52 -5.16
N PHE A 347 27.39 -1.25 -4.12
CA PHE A 347 27.83 -0.52 -2.94
C PHE A 347 27.83 -1.45 -1.73
N VAL A 348 28.91 -1.41 -0.93
CA VAL A 348 29.10 -2.29 0.23
C VAL A 348 29.43 -1.40 1.42
N HIS A 349 28.55 -1.41 2.41
CA HIS A 349 28.70 -0.61 3.61
C HIS A 349 29.99 -0.96 4.36
N GLY A 350 30.68 0.05 4.91
CA GLY A 350 31.97 -0.13 5.58
C GLY A 350 33.17 -0.39 4.65
N VAL A 351 32.95 -0.66 3.36
CA VAL A 351 34.00 -0.83 2.34
C VAL A 351 34.05 0.37 1.41
N HIS A 352 32.90 0.76 0.85
CA HIS A 352 32.78 1.89 -0.08
C HIS A 352 32.36 3.17 0.65
N THR A 353 32.87 4.31 0.19
CA THR A 353 32.52 5.65 0.70
C THR A 353 31.57 6.39 -0.26
N ASN A 354 30.93 7.47 0.21
CA ASN A 354 30.14 8.36 -0.66
C ASN A 354 30.98 9.00 -1.79
N LYS A 355 32.31 9.04 -1.64
CA LYS A 355 33.21 9.48 -2.71
C LYS A 355 33.32 8.42 -3.80
N ASP A 356 33.53 7.16 -3.42
CA ASP A 356 33.64 6.04 -4.36
C ASP A 356 32.33 5.85 -5.14
N TRP A 357 31.19 6.15 -4.49
CA TRP A 357 29.88 6.09 -5.12
C TRP A 357 29.76 6.91 -6.42
N ARG A 358 30.50 8.02 -6.55
CA ARG A 358 30.47 8.84 -7.78
C ARG A 358 30.90 8.07 -9.02
N ASP A 359 31.79 7.09 -8.83
CA ASP A 359 32.28 6.22 -9.89
C ASP A 359 31.42 4.94 -10.01
N ILE A 360 30.91 4.42 -8.88
CA ILE A 360 30.10 3.20 -8.83
C ILE A 360 28.69 3.42 -9.42
N LYS A 361 28.07 4.59 -9.21
CA LYS A 361 26.65 4.79 -9.54
C LYS A 361 26.32 4.77 -11.04
N ASN A 362 27.34 4.93 -11.89
CA ASN A 362 27.21 5.00 -13.35
C ASN A 362 27.68 3.71 -14.05
N LYS A 363 27.87 2.62 -13.31
CA LYS A 363 28.24 1.33 -13.89
C LYS A 363 27.12 0.82 -14.82
N PRO A 364 27.47 0.13 -15.92
CA PRO A 364 26.60 0.00 -17.09
C PRO A 364 25.42 -0.95 -16.94
N ALA A 365 25.41 -1.85 -15.96
CA ALA A 365 24.29 -2.79 -15.82
C ALA A 365 23.02 -2.14 -15.26
N PRO A 366 21.83 -2.65 -15.62
CA PRO A 366 20.57 -1.96 -15.33
C PRO A 366 20.03 -2.15 -13.91
N TYR A 367 20.71 -2.94 -13.07
CA TYR A 367 20.35 -3.14 -11.66
C TYR A 367 21.53 -2.86 -10.74
N ALA A 368 21.22 -2.26 -9.60
CA ALA A 368 22.14 -1.99 -8.52
C ALA A 368 21.95 -2.94 -7.35
N VAL A 369 23.03 -3.18 -6.61
CA VAL A 369 23.00 -3.95 -5.38
C VAL A 369 23.69 -3.18 -4.27
N PHE A 370 23.00 -3.02 -3.16
CA PHE A 370 23.49 -2.39 -1.94
C PHE A 370 23.59 -3.44 -0.84
N VAL A 371 24.74 -3.52 -0.19
CA VAL A 371 25.05 -4.55 0.81
C VAL A 371 25.37 -3.89 2.14
N THR A 372 24.67 -4.33 3.18
CA THR A 372 24.94 -4.01 4.58
C THR A 372 25.47 -5.24 5.33
N ASP A 373 25.52 -5.20 6.66
CA ASP A 373 26.00 -6.33 7.47
C ASP A 373 25.03 -7.52 7.49
N ASP A 374 23.71 -7.23 7.42
CA ASP A 374 22.63 -8.20 7.59
C ASP A 374 21.49 -8.04 6.54
N LEU A 375 21.61 -7.13 5.57
CA LEU A 375 20.63 -6.89 4.49
C LEU A 375 21.31 -6.61 3.14
N THR A 376 20.82 -7.26 2.08
CA THR A 376 21.09 -6.92 0.67
C THR A 376 19.84 -6.30 0.04
N ILE A 377 20.01 -5.22 -0.72
CA ILE A 377 18.94 -4.60 -1.50
C ILE A 377 19.31 -4.66 -2.98
N VAL A 378 18.38 -5.15 -3.80
CA VAL A 378 18.50 -5.23 -5.26
C VAL A 378 17.38 -4.39 -5.88
N GLN A 379 17.74 -3.43 -6.74
CA GLN A 379 16.77 -2.55 -7.41
C GLN A 379 17.30 -2.06 -8.75
N ARG A 380 16.44 -1.42 -9.54
CA ARG A 380 16.80 -0.82 -10.82
C ARG A 380 17.82 0.31 -10.66
N SER A 381 18.76 0.39 -11.59
CA SER A 381 19.82 1.42 -11.55
C SER A 381 19.28 2.85 -11.71
N GLU A 382 18.13 3.02 -12.35
CA GLU A 382 17.50 4.34 -12.52
C GLU A 382 17.04 4.96 -11.19
N GLU A 383 16.71 4.12 -10.20
CA GLU A 383 16.20 4.53 -8.90
C GLU A 383 17.27 5.19 -8.02
N HIS A 384 18.55 4.82 -8.18
CA HIS A 384 19.65 5.39 -7.37
C HIS A 384 20.36 6.56 -8.02
N LEU A 385 19.97 7.02 -9.22
CA LEU A 385 20.75 8.04 -9.95
C LEU A 385 20.87 9.36 -9.18
N ALA A 386 19.83 9.70 -8.42
CA ALA A 386 19.78 10.88 -7.54
C ALA A 386 20.44 10.66 -6.17
N LEU A 387 20.81 9.43 -5.80
CA LEU A 387 21.45 9.13 -4.52
C LEU A 387 22.87 9.70 -4.48
N GLU A 388 23.14 10.56 -3.51
CA GLU A 388 24.47 11.13 -3.26
C GLU A 388 25.15 10.53 -2.01
N MET A 389 24.35 10.03 -1.07
CA MET A 389 24.76 9.67 0.29
C MET A 389 24.41 8.20 0.62
N PRO A 390 24.96 7.21 -0.13
CA PRO A 390 24.65 5.79 0.09
C PRO A 390 25.15 5.25 1.43
N HIS A 391 26.17 5.84 2.05
CA HIS A 391 26.63 5.41 3.37
C HIS A 391 25.53 5.63 4.41
N GLU A 392 24.94 6.84 4.45
CA GLU A 392 23.86 7.20 5.36
C GLU A 392 22.58 6.40 5.08
N LEU A 393 22.30 6.13 3.81
CA LEU A 393 21.22 5.21 3.43
C LEU A 393 21.45 3.80 4.00
N MET A 394 22.67 3.28 3.91
CA MET A 394 22.99 1.96 4.44
C MET A 394 23.03 1.93 5.97
N ASP A 395 23.40 3.02 6.64
CA ASP A 395 23.25 3.17 8.10
C ASP A 395 21.78 3.09 8.52
N PHE A 396 20.87 3.70 7.76
CA PHE A 396 19.42 3.62 8.00
C PHE A 396 18.91 2.17 7.87
N TRP A 397 19.32 1.44 6.83
CA TRP A 397 18.90 0.05 6.62
C TRP A 397 19.53 -0.91 7.64
N ASN A 398 20.80 -0.73 8.01
CA ASN A 398 21.40 -1.43 9.15
C ASN A 398 20.61 -1.19 10.42
N LYS A 399 20.26 0.08 10.69
CA LYS A 399 19.49 0.41 11.89
C LYS A 399 18.10 -0.22 11.90
N THR A 400 17.46 -0.32 10.73
CA THR A 400 16.20 -1.05 10.57
C THR A 400 16.34 -2.50 11.02
N MET A 401 17.36 -3.21 10.54
CA MET A 401 17.62 -4.61 10.92
C MET A 401 17.97 -4.76 12.41
N GLU A 402 18.75 -3.83 12.97
CA GLU A 402 19.04 -3.82 14.41
C GLU A 402 17.78 -3.71 15.26
N LEU A 403 16.87 -2.79 14.91
CA LEU A 403 15.63 -2.57 15.65
C LEU A 403 14.71 -3.80 15.62
N GLN A 404 14.57 -4.44 14.46
CA GLN A 404 13.76 -5.65 14.34
C GLN A 404 14.38 -6.86 15.03
N THR A 405 15.70 -7.01 14.93
CA THR A 405 16.45 -8.06 15.63
C THR A 405 16.35 -7.88 17.15
N TYR A 406 16.42 -6.62 17.63
CA TYR A 406 16.28 -6.29 19.04
C TYR A 406 14.92 -6.72 19.58
N ILE A 407 13.82 -6.32 18.95
CA ILE A 407 12.48 -6.67 19.44
C ILE A 407 12.20 -8.17 19.32
N ALA A 408 12.70 -8.85 18.27
CA ALA A 408 12.62 -10.30 18.13
C ALA A 408 13.38 -11.08 19.23
N ALA A 409 13.96 -10.39 20.22
CA ALA A 409 14.75 -10.95 21.31
C ALA A 409 15.92 -11.82 20.83
N ARG A 410 16.44 -11.52 19.64
CA ARG A 410 17.59 -12.25 19.09
C ARG A 410 18.86 -11.78 19.78
N THR A 411 19.62 -12.73 20.31
CA THR A 411 20.88 -12.49 21.03
C THR A 411 22.12 -12.80 20.17
N GLU A 412 21.96 -13.53 19.07
CA GLU A 412 23.03 -13.92 18.16
C GLU A 412 22.99 -13.14 16.83
N LYS A 413 24.18 -12.87 16.27
CA LYS A 413 24.29 -12.30 14.92
C LYS A 413 23.75 -13.31 13.91
N ARG A 414 23.01 -12.82 12.92
CA ARG A 414 22.48 -13.63 11.82
C ARG A 414 23.62 -14.31 11.06
N SER A 415 23.50 -15.60 10.81
CA SER A 415 24.45 -16.31 9.95
C SER A 415 24.21 -15.98 8.48
N GLY A 416 22.96 -15.70 8.07
CA GLY A 416 22.61 -15.29 6.71
C GLY A 416 22.00 -13.90 6.65
N MET A 417 22.35 -13.12 5.62
CA MET A 417 21.74 -11.81 5.37
C MET A 417 20.30 -11.98 4.85
N GLU A 418 19.44 -11.01 5.14
CA GLU A 418 18.17 -10.85 4.41
C GLU A 418 18.42 -10.23 3.03
N LEU A 419 17.47 -10.39 2.12
CA LEU A 419 17.53 -9.79 0.79
C LEU A 419 16.16 -9.25 0.40
N ILE A 420 16.12 -8.00 -0.03
CA ILE A 420 14.96 -7.40 -0.70
C ILE A 420 15.28 -7.24 -2.18
N ASN A 421 14.46 -7.86 -3.03
CA ASN A 421 14.52 -7.72 -4.47
C ASN A 421 13.29 -6.94 -4.96
N VAL A 422 13.52 -5.80 -5.59
CA VAL A 422 12.47 -5.02 -6.27
C VAL A 422 12.55 -5.33 -7.75
N ASP A 423 11.49 -5.91 -8.31
CA ASP A 423 11.42 -6.30 -9.72
C ASP A 423 10.11 -5.88 -10.40
N ILE A 424 10.07 -6.03 -11.73
CA ILE A 424 8.96 -5.73 -12.63
C ILE A 424 7.64 -6.35 -12.19
N GLN A 425 7.66 -7.53 -11.58
CA GLN A 425 6.44 -8.18 -11.09
C GLN A 425 6.83 -9.33 -10.18
N ASN A 426 6.17 -9.44 -9.02
CA ASN A 426 6.27 -10.59 -8.13
C ASN A 426 5.00 -11.47 -8.22
N SER A 427 5.03 -12.66 -7.62
CA SER A 427 3.97 -13.66 -7.75
C SER A 427 2.64 -13.28 -7.09
N ALA A 428 2.68 -12.49 -6.00
CA ALA A 428 1.49 -12.12 -5.25
C ALA A 428 1.63 -10.76 -4.54
N GLY A 429 0.51 -10.05 -4.37
CA GLY A 429 0.47 -8.80 -3.60
C GLY A 429 1.26 -7.64 -4.22
N ALA A 430 1.62 -6.66 -3.40
CA ALA A 430 2.56 -5.59 -3.74
C ALA A 430 4.01 -5.98 -3.39
N ALA A 431 4.17 -6.74 -2.30
CA ALA A 431 5.36 -7.52 -1.98
C ALA A 431 4.91 -8.78 -1.23
N HIS A 432 5.84 -9.71 -1.02
CA HIS A 432 5.68 -10.75 -0.02
C HIS A 432 7.02 -11.09 0.64
N ALA A 433 6.91 -11.50 1.90
CA ALA A 433 8.02 -11.98 2.70
C ALA A 433 8.59 -13.31 2.18
N GLY A 434 9.74 -13.68 2.74
CA GLY A 434 10.51 -14.85 2.34
C GLY A 434 11.99 -14.51 2.23
N PHE A 435 12.76 -15.45 1.66
CA PHE A 435 14.13 -15.20 1.27
C PHE A 435 14.32 -15.54 -0.22
N PRO A 436 14.49 -14.54 -1.07
CA PRO A 436 14.41 -13.10 -0.81
C PRO A 436 12.95 -12.60 -0.57
N ILE A 437 12.81 -11.41 0.02
CA ILE A 437 11.59 -10.60 -0.07
C ILE A 437 11.47 -10.15 -1.52
N GLN A 438 10.30 -10.34 -2.12
CA GLN A 438 10.03 -10.00 -3.52
C GLN A 438 8.99 -8.89 -3.59
N ALA A 439 9.38 -7.75 -4.12
CA ALA A 439 8.56 -6.56 -4.25
C ALA A 439 8.32 -6.18 -5.71
N TYR A 440 7.12 -5.67 -5.99
CA TYR A 440 6.69 -5.23 -7.31
C TYR A 440 6.92 -3.73 -7.46
N ASP A 441 7.83 -3.34 -8.35
CA ASP A 441 8.26 -1.96 -8.60
C ASP A 441 7.11 -0.94 -8.77
N LYS A 442 6.02 -1.33 -9.43
CA LYS A 442 4.82 -0.50 -9.66
C LYS A 442 4.16 0.01 -8.39
N TYR A 443 4.26 -0.75 -7.29
CA TYR A 443 3.61 -0.45 -6.02
C TYR A 443 4.60 -0.18 -4.89
N TRP A 444 5.88 -0.46 -5.11
CA TRP A 444 6.90 -0.37 -4.08
C TRP A 444 7.60 1.00 -4.07
N ILE A 445 8.20 1.34 -2.94
CA ILE A 445 8.97 2.57 -2.80
C ILE A 445 10.39 2.38 -3.37
N ASN A 446 10.98 3.46 -3.86
CA ASN A 446 12.40 3.51 -4.19
C ASN A 446 13.25 3.37 -2.92
N LEU A 447 13.99 2.28 -2.80
CA LEU A 447 14.80 1.93 -1.62
C LEU A 447 16.13 2.70 -1.55
N ALA A 448 16.46 3.49 -2.58
CA ALA A 448 17.55 4.45 -2.61
C ALA A 448 17.14 5.91 -2.33
N ASP A 449 15.86 6.22 -2.13
CA ASP A 449 15.41 7.59 -1.82
C ASP A 449 15.55 7.90 -0.32
N TYR A 450 16.77 8.17 0.12
CA TYR A 450 17.11 8.41 1.53
C TYR A 450 16.27 9.51 2.19
N ASP A 451 16.10 10.66 1.52
CA ASP A 451 15.35 11.80 2.08
C ASP A 451 13.88 11.45 2.30
N LYS A 452 13.28 10.72 1.34
CA LYS A 452 11.91 10.25 1.47
C LYS A 452 11.77 9.20 2.55
N LEU A 453 12.69 8.23 2.61
CA LEU A 453 12.71 7.20 3.65
C LEU A 453 12.79 7.81 5.04
N MET A 454 13.64 8.83 5.24
CA MET A 454 13.76 9.53 6.54
C MET A 454 12.49 10.28 6.93
N LYS A 455 11.78 10.86 5.96
CA LYS A 455 10.59 11.67 6.21
C LYS A 455 9.31 10.85 6.37
N ASP A 456 9.07 9.95 5.44
CA ASP A 456 7.79 9.24 5.29
C ASP A 456 7.86 7.81 5.87
N GLY A 457 9.06 7.26 6.04
CA GLY A 457 9.29 5.87 6.47
C GLY A 457 9.02 4.85 5.37
N SER A 458 9.27 3.57 5.71
CA SER A 458 9.11 2.43 4.79
C SER A 458 8.25 1.33 5.39
N TRP A 459 6.98 1.63 5.68
CA TRP A 459 6.07 0.68 6.36
C TRP A 459 6.05 -0.70 5.69
N GLY A 460 6.00 -0.74 4.35
CA GLY A 460 6.02 -1.98 3.57
C GLY A 460 7.28 -2.80 3.82
N ASP A 461 8.47 -2.21 3.68
CA ASP A 461 9.73 -2.94 3.91
C ASP A 461 9.89 -3.38 5.36
N TYR A 462 9.49 -2.53 6.31
CA TYR A 462 9.53 -2.92 7.73
C TYR A 462 8.59 -4.09 8.00
N HIS A 463 7.43 -4.11 7.35
CA HIS A 463 6.45 -5.17 7.45
C HIS A 463 6.97 -6.48 6.86
N GLU A 464 7.48 -6.49 5.62
CA GLU A 464 8.00 -7.72 5.00
C GLU A 464 9.23 -8.27 5.74
N LEU A 465 10.14 -7.41 6.20
CA LEU A 465 11.25 -7.83 7.07
C LEU A 465 10.75 -8.37 8.41
N GLY A 466 9.67 -7.79 8.95
CA GLY A 466 9.06 -8.21 10.20
C GLY A 466 8.50 -9.63 10.13
N HIS A 467 7.95 -10.04 8.97
CA HIS A 467 7.50 -11.42 8.74
C HIS A 467 8.63 -12.44 8.93
N ASN A 468 9.86 -12.11 8.52
CA ASN A 468 11.03 -12.98 8.73
C ASN A 468 11.44 -13.09 10.22
N HIS A 469 10.99 -12.17 11.07
CA HIS A 469 11.17 -12.22 12.52
C HIS A 469 9.99 -12.86 13.27
N GLN A 470 8.84 -13.01 12.61
CA GLN A 470 7.62 -13.49 13.23
C GLN A 470 7.76 -14.95 13.71
N ARG A 471 7.05 -15.32 14.78
CA ARG A 471 7.03 -16.70 15.31
C ARG A 471 5.62 -17.19 15.56
N SER A 472 5.40 -18.46 15.22
CA SER A 472 4.08 -19.09 15.31
C SER A 472 3.53 -19.19 16.73
N TRP A 473 4.38 -19.26 17.77
CA TRP A 473 3.97 -19.45 19.16
C TRP A 473 3.37 -18.21 19.84
N TRP A 474 3.54 -17.01 19.27
CA TRP A 474 2.85 -15.80 19.74
C TRP A 474 2.00 -15.11 18.67
N THR A 475 1.99 -15.62 17.43
CA THR A 475 1.07 -15.20 16.38
C THR A 475 -0.20 -16.07 16.38
N PHE A 476 -1.34 -15.46 16.72
CA PHE A 476 -2.64 -16.13 16.71
C PHE A 476 -3.15 -16.35 15.28
N SER A 477 -4.11 -17.26 15.12
CA SER A 477 -4.79 -17.48 13.85
C SER A 477 -5.46 -16.20 13.34
N GLY A 478 -5.10 -15.81 12.12
CA GLY A 478 -5.53 -14.56 11.48
C GLY A 478 -4.68 -13.33 11.81
N ASP A 479 -3.64 -13.47 12.65
CA ASP A 479 -2.80 -12.37 13.11
C ASP A 479 -1.40 -12.32 12.47
N THR A 480 -1.18 -13.13 11.43
CA THR A 480 0.04 -13.06 10.60
C THR A 480 0.27 -11.63 10.12
N GLU A 481 -0.76 -10.97 9.61
CA GLU A 481 -0.71 -9.57 9.16
C GLU A 481 -0.94 -8.53 10.26
N VAL A 482 -1.08 -8.98 11.51
CA VAL A 482 -1.29 -8.11 12.67
C VAL A 482 0.02 -7.97 13.45
N THR A 483 0.53 -9.08 13.98
CA THR A 483 1.70 -9.08 14.88
C THR A 483 3.00 -8.64 14.19
N VAL A 484 3.10 -8.82 12.87
CA VAL A 484 4.20 -8.29 12.05
C VAL A 484 4.34 -6.76 12.17
N ASN A 485 3.24 -6.05 12.34
CA ASN A 485 3.28 -4.59 12.39
C ASN A 485 3.84 -4.04 13.71
N ILE A 486 4.10 -4.89 14.72
CA ILE A 486 4.84 -4.49 15.92
C ILE A 486 6.28 -4.09 15.53
N PHE A 487 6.88 -4.83 14.59
CA PHE A 487 8.20 -4.51 14.01
C PHE A 487 8.14 -3.21 13.22
N SER A 488 7.13 -3.06 12.35
CA SER A 488 6.92 -1.85 11.55
C SER A 488 6.78 -0.60 12.41
N ILE A 489 5.98 -0.68 13.47
CA ILE A 489 5.77 0.43 14.40
C ILE A 489 7.04 0.78 15.16
N HIS A 490 7.82 -0.21 15.58
CA HIS A 490 9.10 0.08 16.24
C HIS A 490 10.03 0.84 15.30
N CYS A 491 10.20 0.38 14.06
CA CYS A 491 11.01 1.05 13.05
C CYS A 491 10.48 2.46 12.76
N THR A 492 9.19 2.63 12.48
CA THR A 492 8.57 3.94 12.22
C THR A 492 8.77 4.90 13.38
N ARG A 493 8.48 4.49 14.62
CA ARG A 493 8.62 5.37 15.80
C ARG A 493 10.06 5.78 16.10
N THR A 494 11.04 4.95 15.74
CA THR A 494 12.45 5.22 16.02
C THR A 494 13.15 5.96 14.88
N LEU A 495 12.91 5.55 13.63
CA LEU A 495 13.58 6.10 12.45
C LEU A 495 12.82 7.29 11.85
N ASN A 496 11.48 7.27 11.91
CA ASN A 496 10.61 8.21 11.21
C ASN A 496 9.45 8.69 12.11
N PRO A 497 9.73 9.26 13.30
CA PRO A 497 8.69 9.57 14.28
C PRO A 497 7.61 10.53 13.76
N GLU A 498 7.92 11.37 12.77
CA GLU A 498 6.92 12.24 12.14
C GLU A 498 5.85 11.51 11.32
N ALA A 499 6.15 10.27 10.88
CA ALA A 499 5.24 9.41 10.13
C ALA A 499 4.28 8.62 11.04
N ASP A 500 4.51 8.56 12.36
CA ASP A 500 3.72 7.77 13.33
C ASP A 500 2.34 8.37 13.67
N ARG A 501 1.91 9.43 12.98
CA ARG A 501 0.67 10.18 13.32
C ARG A 501 -0.58 9.30 13.34
N ALA A 502 -0.63 8.28 12.47
CA ALA A 502 -1.77 7.35 12.37
C ALA A 502 -1.84 6.33 13.51
N TRP A 503 -0.78 6.19 14.29
CA TRP A 503 -0.59 5.16 15.32
C TRP A 503 -0.13 5.74 16.67
N SER A 504 -0.34 7.03 16.89
CA SER A 504 -0.12 7.64 18.21
C SER A 504 -1.03 7.01 19.27
N PRO A 505 -0.63 6.97 20.55
CA PRO A 505 -1.44 6.37 21.62
C PRO A 505 -2.89 6.89 21.68
N ALA A 506 -3.08 8.19 21.47
CA ALA A 506 -4.41 8.81 21.44
C ALA A 506 -5.24 8.40 20.21
N THR A 507 -4.61 8.29 19.03
CA THR A 507 -5.29 7.83 17.82
C THR A 507 -5.68 6.36 17.93
N VAL A 508 -4.78 5.51 18.44
CA VAL A 508 -5.03 4.10 18.71
C VAL A 508 -6.18 3.95 19.70
N MET A 509 -6.15 4.67 20.82
CA MET A 509 -7.23 4.64 21.81
C MET A 509 -8.61 5.00 21.23
N ARG A 510 -8.70 6.04 20.39
CA ARG A 510 -9.97 6.39 19.71
C ARG A 510 -10.46 5.28 18.79
N LYS A 511 -9.56 4.71 17.99
CA LYS A 511 -9.90 3.59 17.07
C LYS A 511 -10.38 2.37 17.86
N SER A 512 -9.72 2.04 18.97
CA SER A 512 -10.13 0.95 19.86
C SER A 512 -11.52 1.16 20.44
N LEU A 513 -11.80 2.35 20.98
CA LEU A 513 -13.11 2.68 21.55
C LEU A 513 -14.23 2.64 20.51
N ALA A 514 -13.95 3.11 19.27
CA ALA A 514 -14.90 3.02 18.16
C ALA A 514 -15.20 1.55 17.81
N ALA A 515 -14.17 0.71 17.62
CA ALA A 515 -14.35 -0.70 17.29
C ALA A 515 -15.14 -1.47 18.38
N LEU A 516 -14.86 -1.20 19.66
CA LEU A 516 -15.57 -1.83 20.78
C LEU A 516 -17.02 -1.36 20.94
N SER A 517 -17.34 -0.13 20.51
CA SER A 517 -18.72 0.38 20.55
C SER A 517 -19.68 -0.39 19.63
N GLU A 518 -19.13 -1.15 18.67
CA GLU A 518 -19.88 -2.04 17.77
C GLU A 518 -20.08 -3.45 18.36
N PHE A 519 -19.74 -3.66 19.65
CA PHE A 519 -19.78 -4.96 20.33
C PHE A 519 -18.93 -6.05 19.65
N LYS A 520 -17.88 -5.64 18.96
CA LYS A 520 -16.87 -6.54 18.39
C LYS A 520 -15.99 -7.12 19.51
N THR A 521 -15.49 -8.33 19.26
CA THR A 521 -14.47 -9.01 20.09
C THR A 521 -13.24 -9.24 19.23
N TYR A 522 -12.08 -9.49 19.85
CA TYR A 522 -10.83 -9.71 19.14
C TYR A 522 -10.97 -10.72 17.98
N GLY A 523 -11.71 -11.82 18.18
CA GLY A 523 -11.92 -12.85 17.18
C GLY A 523 -12.69 -12.41 15.92
N ASN A 524 -13.55 -11.39 16.01
CA ASN A 524 -14.36 -10.92 14.87
C ASN A 524 -13.89 -9.57 14.29
N MET A 525 -12.82 -9.00 14.82
CA MET A 525 -12.18 -7.77 14.33
C MET A 525 -11.30 -8.02 13.11
N GLY A 526 -11.18 -7.01 12.24
CA GLY A 526 -10.26 -7.00 11.12
C GLY A 526 -8.80 -6.71 11.53
N ILE A 527 -7.87 -6.87 10.60
CA ILE A 527 -6.41 -6.74 10.82
C ILE A 527 -6.05 -5.45 11.58
N TRP A 528 -6.50 -4.30 11.08
CA TRP A 528 -6.15 -3.00 11.67
C TRP A 528 -6.81 -2.74 13.03
N GLU A 529 -7.97 -3.34 13.29
CA GLU A 529 -8.65 -3.25 14.58
C GLU A 529 -7.90 -4.08 15.63
N ARG A 530 -7.53 -5.32 15.28
CA ARG A 530 -6.70 -6.19 16.12
C ARG A 530 -5.33 -5.60 16.41
N LEU A 531 -4.72 -4.89 15.45
CA LEU A 531 -3.44 -4.23 15.67
C LEU A 531 -3.51 -3.20 16.81
N ASN A 532 -4.64 -2.52 17.01
CA ASN A 532 -4.79 -1.57 18.12
C ASN A 532 -4.59 -2.24 19.50
N PHE A 533 -5.05 -3.49 19.67
CA PHE A 533 -4.81 -4.27 20.90
C PHE A 533 -3.31 -4.42 21.19
N TRP A 534 -2.52 -4.81 20.18
CA TRP A 534 -1.08 -4.99 20.33
C TRP A 534 -0.36 -3.66 20.58
N ILE A 535 -0.74 -2.59 19.88
CA ILE A 535 -0.12 -1.27 20.08
C ILE A 535 -0.42 -0.73 21.48
N GLN A 536 -1.62 -0.96 22.03
CA GLN A 536 -1.92 -0.53 23.40
C GLN A 536 -1.02 -1.21 24.45
N LEU A 537 -0.61 -2.46 24.20
CA LEU A 537 0.39 -3.13 25.04
C LEU A 537 1.77 -2.48 24.89
N VAL A 538 2.19 -2.18 23.64
CA VAL A 538 3.45 -1.46 23.39
C VAL A 538 3.43 -0.06 24.03
N ASP A 539 2.33 0.68 23.93
CA ASP A 539 2.17 2.03 24.49
C ASP A 539 2.09 2.04 26.01
N GLY A 540 1.74 0.90 26.63
CA GLY A 540 1.66 0.74 28.07
C GLY A 540 3.03 0.76 28.76
N TRP A 541 4.03 0.11 28.16
CA TRP A 541 5.33 -0.13 28.81
C TRP A 541 6.55 0.07 27.90
N GLY A 542 6.34 0.39 26.63
CA GLY A 542 7.38 0.53 25.61
C GLY A 542 7.84 -0.80 25.02
N ILE A 543 8.61 -0.70 23.94
CA ILE A 543 9.02 -1.86 23.14
C ILE A 543 9.91 -2.86 23.89
N ALA A 544 10.64 -2.39 24.91
CA ALA A 544 11.50 -3.24 25.73
C ALA A 544 10.70 -4.28 26.51
N MET A 545 9.47 -3.94 26.93
CA MET A 545 8.58 -4.86 27.61
C MET A 545 8.11 -5.97 26.66
N THR A 546 7.65 -5.59 25.46
CA THR A 546 7.26 -6.54 24.41
C THR A 546 8.43 -7.47 24.04
N ARG A 547 9.64 -6.93 23.91
CA ARG A 547 10.86 -7.72 23.71
C ARG A 547 11.05 -8.76 24.82
N SER A 548 10.92 -8.37 26.09
CA SER A 548 11.12 -9.28 27.23
C SER A 548 10.12 -10.45 27.20
N VAL A 549 8.86 -10.17 26.83
CA VAL A 549 7.86 -11.22 26.62
C VAL A 549 8.26 -12.16 25.48
N PHE A 550 8.71 -11.63 24.33
CA PHE A 550 9.23 -12.47 23.24
C PHE A 550 10.47 -13.28 23.67
N GLU A 551 11.38 -12.67 24.44
CA GLU A 551 12.57 -13.33 25.00
C GLU A 551 12.20 -14.54 25.85
N SER A 552 11.09 -14.49 26.61
CA SER A 552 10.61 -15.64 27.38
C SER A 552 10.26 -16.85 26.50
N TYR A 553 9.75 -16.62 25.27
CA TYR A 553 9.48 -17.70 24.33
C TYR A 553 10.77 -18.24 23.71
N GLU A 554 11.71 -17.35 23.35
CA GLU A 554 13.00 -17.78 22.79
C GLU A 554 13.83 -18.57 23.82
N ILE A 555 13.75 -18.22 25.11
CA ILE A 555 14.35 -19.01 26.20
C ILE A 555 13.74 -20.41 26.24
N ASP A 556 12.42 -20.55 26.14
CA ASP A 556 11.79 -21.87 26.11
C ASP A 556 12.16 -22.65 24.85
N ARG A 557 12.21 -22.00 23.68
CA ARG A 557 12.72 -22.60 22.44
C ARG A 557 14.13 -23.18 22.61
N ASP A 558 15.00 -22.47 23.32
CA ASP A 558 16.41 -22.88 23.46
C ASP A 558 16.64 -23.89 24.59
N THR A 559 15.81 -23.85 25.64
CA THR A 559 16.03 -24.65 26.86
C THR A 559 15.09 -25.85 27.00
N ASP A 560 13.82 -25.72 26.63
CA ASP A 560 12.79 -26.76 26.72
C ASP A 560 11.63 -26.45 25.74
N PRO A 561 11.77 -26.81 24.45
CA PRO A 561 10.77 -26.50 23.42
C PRO A 561 9.36 -27.03 23.73
N THR A 562 9.23 -28.00 24.64
CA THR A 562 7.92 -28.56 25.03
C THR A 562 7.04 -27.57 25.78
N ARG A 563 7.60 -26.45 26.24
CA ARG A 563 6.88 -25.35 26.90
C ARG A 563 6.28 -24.34 25.92
N LEU A 564 6.64 -24.42 24.64
CA LEU A 564 6.05 -23.57 23.62
C LEU A 564 4.59 -23.98 23.37
N PRO A 565 3.67 -23.02 23.20
CA PRO A 565 2.28 -23.32 22.90
C PRO A 565 2.15 -24.03 21.56
N THR A 566 1.37 -25.11 21.54
CA THR A 566 1.14 -25.97 20.37
C THR A 566 -0.26 -25.83 19.78
N SER A 567 -1.19 -25.23 20.52
CA SER A 567 -2.57 -24.95 20.08
C SER A 567 -2.92 -23.46 20.15
N GLU A 568 -3.94 -23.04 19.40
CA GLU A 568 -4.42 -21.65 19.40
C GLU A 568 -4.88 -21.16 20.79
N ALA A 569 -5.48 -22.05 21.59
CA ALA A 569 -5.86 -21.73 22.96
C ALA A 569 -4.63 -21.49 23.85
N GLU A 570 -3.64 -22.38 23.76
CA GLU A 570 -2.38 -22.24 24.51
C GLU A 570 -1.62 -20.97 24.16
N LYS A 571 -1.62 -20.53 22.89
CA LYS A 571 -0.98 -19.28 22.48
C LYS A 571 -1.57 -18.07 23.20
N LYS A 572 -2.91 -17.97 23.25
CA LYS A 572 -3.61 -16.87 23.91
C LYS A 572 -3.44 -16.92 25.43
N ASP A 573 -3.49 -18.12 26.02
CA ASP A 573 -3.24 -18.34 27.45
C ASP A 573 -1.82 -17.91 27.86
N GLN A 574 -0.81 -18.37 27.11
CA GLN A 574 0.58 -18.03 27.35
C GLN A 574 0.85 -16.55 27.11
N TRP A 575 0.20 -15.92 26.14
CA TRP A 575 0.29 -14.47 25.95
C TRP A 575 -0.21 -13.70 27.17
N LEU A 576 -1.40 -14.03 27.68
CA LEU A 576 -1.94 -13.40 28.90
C LEU A 576 -1.02 -13.60 30.10
N LEU A 577 -0.59 -14.85 30.35
CA LEU A 577 0.21 -15.21 31.52
C LEU A 577 1.60 -14.57 31.49
N ARG A 578 2.33 -14.72 30.38
CA ARG A 578 3.71 -14.20 30.25
C ARG A 578 3.74 -12.69 30.30
N PHE A 579 2.85 -12.02 29.57
CA PHE A 579 2.81 -10.56 29.59
C PHE A 579 2.46 -10.05 30.99
N SER A 580 1.46 -10.65 31.64
CA SER A 580 1.06 -10.26 33.01
C SER A 580 2.18 -10.49 34.04
N ASP A 581 2.88 -11.61 33.96
CA ASP A 581 4.03 -11.92 34.82
C ASP A 581 5.17 -10.90 34.59
N GLU A 582 5.44 -10.55 33.33
CA GLU A 582 6.50 -9.60 32.98
C GLU A 582 6.20 -8.17 33.48
N VAL A 583 4.95 -7.72 33.39
CA VAL A 583 4.56 -6.38 33.90
C VAL A 583 4.21 -6.37 35.39
N GLY A 584 4.03 -7.54 36.02
CA GLY A 584 3.59 -7.68 37.41
C GLY A 584 2.17 -7.13 37.66
N LEU A 585 1.31 -7.19 36.64
CA LEU A 585 -0.06 -6.66 36.66
C LEU A 585 -1.03 -7.69 36.05
N ASP A 586 -2.27 -7.66 36.51
CA ASP A 586 -3.33 -8.51 35.98
C ASP A 586 -3.94 -7.85 34.73
N LEU A 587 -3.69 -8.44 33.56
CA LEU A 587 -4.18 -7.97 32.26
C LEU A 587 -5.51 -8.60 31.85
N SER A 588 -6.14 -9.44 32.69
CA SER A 588 -7.39 -10.14 32.35
C SER A 588 -8.51 -9.17 31.98
N LYS A 589 -8.72 -8.10 32.75
CA LYS A 589 -9.74 -7.09 32.45
C LYS A 589 -9.52 -6.43 31.08
N PHE A 590 -8.26 -6.15 30.73
CA PHE A 590 -7.94 -5.55 29.43
C PHE A 590 -8.11 -6.56 28.29
N MET A 591 -7.44 -7.71 28.37
CA MET A 591 -7.39 -8.67 27.26
C MET A 591 -8.71 -9.44 27.10
N VAL A 592 -9.30 -9.88 28.21
CA VAL A 592 -10.47 -10.77 28.22
C VAL A 592 -11.76 -9.97 28.27
N ASP A 593 -11.97 -9.14 29.29
CA ASP A 593 -13.26 -8.48 29.48
C ASP A 593 -13.53 -7.40 28.43
N VAL A 594 -12.49 -6.61 28.10
CA VAL A 594 -12.62 -5.48 27.17
C VAL A 594 -12.39 -5.91 25.73
N TRP A 595 -11.28 -6.58 25.44
CA TRP A 595 -10.96 -7.00 24.07
C TRP A 595 -11.63 -8.31 23.66
N GLY A 596 -12.20 -9.09 24.59
CA GLY A 596 -12.83 -10.37 24.26
C GLY A 596 -11.84 -11.43 23.78
N LEU A 597 -10.57 -11.38 24.22
CA LEU A 597 -9.59 -12.41 23.91
C LEU A 597 -9.97 -13.71 24.63
N GLU A 598 -10.26 -14.75 23.85
CA GLU A 598 -10.64 -16.06 24.35
C GLU A 598 -9.44 -16.79 24.98
N VAL A 599 -9.40 -16.83 26.31
CA VAL A 599 -8.42 -17.57 27.12
C VAL A 599 -9.12 -18.58 28.01
N SER A 600 -8.44 -19.65 28.40
CA SER A 600 -8.98 -20.69 29.28
C SER A 600 -9.28 -20.16 30.68
N LEU A 601 -10.24 -20.80 31.35
CA LEU A 601 -10.52 -20.53 32.77
C LEU A 601 -9.32 -20.88 33.66
N ASP A 602 -8.51 -21.86 33.26
CA ASP A 602 -7.31 -22.26 33.99
C ASP A 602 -6.24 -21.16 33.95
N ALA A 603 -6.01 -20.53 32.80
CA ALA A 603 -5.10 -19.39 32.68
C ALA A 603 -5.57 -18.20 33.53
N GLN A 604 -6.87 -17.90 33.52
CA GLN A 604 -7.45 -16.84 34.36
C GLN A 604 -7.30 -17.17 35.86
N ALA A 605 -7.52 -18.42 36.26
CA ALA A 605 -7.35 -18.86 37.65
C ALA A 605 -5.89 -18.79 38.11
N GLN A 606 -4.94 -19.18 37.23
CA GLN A 606 -3.51 -19.04 37.49
C GLN A 606 -3.09 -17.59 37.69
N LEU A 607 -3.57 -16.69 36.83
CA LEU A 607 -3.28 -15.25 36.95
C LEU A 607 -3.91 -14.65 38.21
N ALA A 608 -5.17 -14.98 38.50
CA ALA A 608 -5.86 -14.51 39.71
C ALA A 608 -5.13 -14.94 40.99
N ALA A 609 -4.55 -16.15 41.02
CA ALA A 609 -3.76 -16.64 42.14
C ALA A 609 -2.47 -15.84 42.39
N LYS A 610 -1.97 -15.07 41.42
CA LYS A 610 -0.81 -14.18 41.59
C LYS A 610 -1.13 -12.95 42.46
N GLY A 611 -2.40 -12.56 42.57
CA GLY A 611 -2.83 -11.39 43.35
C GLY A 611 -2.32 -10.06 42.80
N TYR A 612 -2.04 -9.98 41.50
CA TYR A 612 -1.61 -8.76 40.83
C TYR A 612 -2.72 -7.70 40.81
N LYS A 613 -2.32 -6.44 40.71
CA LYS A 613 -3.27 -5.35 40.50
C LYS A 613 -3.71 -5.33 39.05
N THR A 614 -5.01 -5.15 38.82
CA THR A 614 -5.56 -4.97 37.47
C THR A 614 -4.93 -3.78 36.77
N TRP A 615 -4.76 -3.88 35.46
CA TRP A 615 -4.30 -2.79 34.60
C TRP A 615 -5.35 -2.39 33.58
N MET A 616 -5.44 -1.09 33.29
CA MET A 616 -6.23 -0.50 32.20
C MET A 616 -5.49 0.69 31.59
N PRO A 617 -5.48 0.84 30.26
CA PRO A 617 -4.82 1.96 29.60
C PRO A 617 -5.66 3.25 29.65
N ALA A 618 -5.00 4.38 29.89
CA ALA A 618 -5.57 5.72 29.76
C ALA A 618 -4.54 6.67 29.14
N VAL A 619 -4.98 7.54 28.25
CA VAL A 619 -4.11 8.45 27.48
C VAL A 619 -4.68 9.86 27.52
N ALA A 620 -3.79 10.83 27.74
CA ALA A 620 -4.11 12.24 27.53
C ALA A 620 -3.80 12.60 26.07
N TRP A 621 -4.46 13.61 25.52
CA TRP A 621 -4.17 14.09 24.17
C TRP A 621 -4.30 15.62 24.07
N LEU A 622 -3.46 16.24 23.25
CA LEU A 622 -3.56 17.66 22.96
C LEU A 622 -4.46 17.87 21.74
N PRO A 623 -5.30 18.91 21.72
CA PRO A 623 -5.97 19.34 20.50
C PRO A 623 -4.93 19.74 19.45
N ALA A 624 -5.30 19.67 18.17
CA ALA A 624 -4.38 19.75 17.03
C ALA A 624 -3.51 21.03 16.93
N LEU A 625 -3.80 22.07 17.72
CA LEU A 625 -2.98 23.29 17.85
C LEU A 625 -1.74 23.13 18.77
N GLY A 626 -1.35 21.90 19.11
CA GLY A 626 -0.11 21.64 19.84
C GLY A 626 -0.11 22.14 21.29
N GLY A 627 -1.29 22.25 21.89
CA GLY A 627 -1.47 22.62 23.29
C GLY A 627 -1.26 24.10 23.63
N THR A 628 -1.20 25.02 22.67
CA THR A 628 -1.06 26.45 22.96
C THR A 628 -2.42 27.17 23.04
N VAL A 629 -2.69 27.86 24.15
CA VAL A 629 -3.91 28.63 24.40
C VAL A 629 -3.58 30.11 24.62
N TYR A 630 -4.30 30.98 23.93
CA TYR A 630 -4.11 32.44 24.00
C TYR A 630 -5.10 33.07 24.99
N VAL A 631 -4.61 33.94 25.88
CA VAL A 631 -5.39 34.46 27.01
C VAL A 631 -5.23 35.97 27.15
N ALA A 632 -6.33 36.70 27.26
CA ALA A 632 -6.28 38.11 27.64
C ALA A 632 -6.06 38.25 29.15
N ALA A 633 -5.02 38.97 29.57
CA ALA A 633 -4.81 39.23 31.00
C ALA A 633 -5.92 40.13 31.57
N PRO A 634 -6.40 39.92 32.82
CA PRO A 634 -6.11 38.83 33.76
C PRO A 634 -7.27 37.81 33.84
N THR A 635 -7.84 37.40 32.70
CA THR A 635 -9.04 36.54 32.68
C THR A 635 -8.67 35.09 33.03
N PRO A 636 -9.36 34.45 34.01
CA PRO A 636 -9.22 33.02 34.23
C PRO A 636 -9.69 32.21 33.03
N VAL A 637 -8.98 31.12 32.72
CA VAL A 637 -9.32 30.18 31.63
C VAL A 637 -9.69 28.83 32.22
N LYS A 638 -10.76 28.24 31.71
CA LYS A 638 -11.23 26.90 32.11
C LYS A 638 -10.83 25.88 31.05
N PHE A 639 -10.39 24.70 31.50
CA PHE A 639 -10.08 23.55 30.67
C PHE A 639 -11.00 22.39 31.08
N HIS A 640 -11.78 21.90 30.14
CA HIS A 640 -12.62 20.70 30.32
C HIS A 640 -11.78 19.46 30.04
N MET A 641 -11.26 18.84 31.10
CA MET A 641 -10.24 17.80 30.97
C MET A 641 -10.79 16.49 30.41
N ASP A 642 -12.06 16.18 30.65
CA ASP A 642 -12.68 14.92 30.18
C ASP A 642 -12.70 14.79 28.65
N HIS A 643 -12.59 15.90 27.92
CA HIS A 643 -12.49 15.89 26.46
C HIS A 643 -11.07 15.67 25.95
N LEU A 644 -10.07 15.80 26.82
CA LEU A 644 -8.64 15.72 26.48
C LEU A 644 -8.02 14.38 26.89
N MET A 645 -8.87 13.39 27.19
CA MET A 645 -8.46 12.16 27.83
C MET A 645 -9.35 11.01 27.39
N LEU A 646 -8.77 9.83 27.32
CA LEU A 646 -9.46 8.62 26.91
C LEU A 646 -8.98 7.45 27.77
N SER A 647 -9.87 6.52 28.10
CA SER A 647 -9.50 5.25 28.73
C SER A 647 -10.41 4.13 28.23
N MET A 648 -9.86 2.92 28.18
CA MET A 648 -10.59 1.72 27.76
C MET A 648 -11.68 1.28 28.74
N ASP A 649 -11.61 1.69 30.02
CA ASP A 649 -12.66 1.41 31.01
C ASP A 649 -13.64 2.59 31.22
N GLY A 650 -13.51 3.64 30.41
CA GLY A 650 -14.34 4.85 30.50
C GLY A 650 -14.00 5.79 31.67
N VAL A 651 -12.96 5.49 32.46
CA VAL A 651 -12.54 6.33 33.59
C VAL A 651 -11.16 6.90 33.32
N ALA A 652 -11.05 8.22 33.11
CA ALA A 652 -9.78 8.90 32.88
C ALA A 652 -9.65 10.13 33.80
N ASP A 653 -8.94 9.98 34.92
CA ASP A 653 -8.74 11.05 35.90
C ASP A 653 -7.53 11.92 35.55
N PRO A 654 -7.70 13.25 35.43
CA PRO A 654 -6.60 14.14 35.04
C PRO A 654 -5.64 14.33 36.21
N ILE A 655 -4.34 14.19 35.93
CA ILE A 655 -3.27 14.40 36.92
C ILE A 655 -2.41 15.58 36.48
N VAL A 656 -2.21 16.55 37.36
CA VAL A 656 -1.21 17.60 37.15
C VAL A 656 0.17 17.01 37.39
N VAL A 657 0.99 16.95 36.35
CA VAL A 657 2.40 16.50 36.45
C VAL A 657 3.29 17.68 36.82
N LYS A 658 3.05 18.84 36.22
CA LYS A 658 3.79 20.07 36.50
C LYS A 658 2.87 21.28 36.47
N GLY A 659 2.81 22.02 37.56
CA GLY A 659 2.02 23.24 37.65
C GLY A 659 2.62 24.43 36.87
N PRO A 660 1.80 25.47 36.61
CA PRO A 660 2.27 26.72 36.02
C PRO A 660 3.25 27.47 36.94
N LYS A 661 4.17 28.23 36.35
CA LYS A 661 5.17 29.01 37.10
C LYS A 661 4.71 30.43 37.42
N LYS A 662 3.80 30.99 36.63
CA LYS A 662 3.48 32.43 36.60
C LYS A 662 1.98 32.72 36.71
N GLY A 663 1.15 31.69 36.81
CA GLY A 663 -0.25 31.75 37.24
C GLY A 663 -0.58 30.68 38.27
N LYS A 664 -1.85 30.58 38.63
CA LYS A 664 -2.37 29.55 39.57
C LYS A 664 -3.32 28.63 38.83
N LEU A 665 -3.04 27.34 38.83
CA LEU A 665 -3.98 26.30 38.38
C LEU A 665 -4.80 25.81 39.57
N THR A 666 -6.12 25.85 39.45
CA THR A 666 -7.06 25.29 40.43
C THR A 666 -7.77 24.12 39.78
N VAL A 667 -7.59 22.91 40.31
CA VAL A 667 -8.27 21.70 39.85
C VAL A 667 -9.62 21.58 40.55
N GLY A 668 -10.65 21.17 39.82
CA GLY A 668 -11.99 21.00 40.35
C GLY A 668 -12.89 20.21 39.41
N SER A 669 -14.15 20.10 39.78
CA SER A 669 -15.20 19.49 38.97
C SER A 669 -16.48 20.35 39.01
N ASP A 670 -17.27 20.30 37.95
CA ASP A 670 -18.62 20.86 37.89
C ASP A 670 -19.61 19.83 37.32
N ALA A 671 -20.85 20.27 37.03
CA ALA A 671 -21.88 19.38 36.48
C ALA A 671 -21.54 18.80 35.10
N ALA A 672 -20.54 19.37 34.40
CA ALA A 672 -20.03 18.91 33.12
C ALA A 672 -18.76 18.05 33.24
N GLY A 673 -18.27 17.78 34.46
CA GLY A 673 -17.15 16.87 34.73
C GLY A 673 -15.89 17.56 35.29
N ASN A 674 -14.70 17.10 34.93
CA ASN A 674 -13.42 17.64 35.41
C ASN A 674 -13.08 18.98 34.73
N VAL A 675 -13.08 20.07 35.51
CA VAL A 675 -12.82 21.43 35.01
C VAL A 675 -11.68 22.08 35.78
N TRP A 676 -10.58 22.36 35.07
CA TRP A 676 -9.40 23.00 35.63
C TRP A 676 -9.38 24.48 35.27
N THR A 677 -9.13 25.36 36.25
CA THR A 677 -9.11 26.81 36.04
C THR A 677 -7.70 27.38 36.21
N TYR A 678 -7.11 27.93 35.14
CA TYR A 678 -5.87 28.70 35.20
C TYR A 678 -6.16 30.18 35.40
N THR A 679 -5.53 30.81 36.38
CA THR A 679 -5.61 32.26 36.64
C THR A 679 -4.23 32.90 36.47
N PRO A 680 -4.04 33.81 35.50
CA PRO A 680 -2.79 34.54 35.34
C PRO A 680 -2.45 35.40 36.57
N SER A 681 -1.17 35.53 36.94
CA SER A 681 -0.78 36.53 37.95
C SER A 681 -0.90 37.96 37.40
N LYS A 682 -1.26 38.93 38.24
CA LYS A 682 -1.61 40.32 37.87
C LYS A 682 -0.53 41.12 37.09
N LYS A 683 0.68 40.59 36.91
CA LYS A 683 1.83 41.28 36.26
C LYS A 683 2.47 40.49 35.11
N PHE A 684 1.89 39.36 34.70
CA PHE A 684 2.50 38.47 33.74
C PHE A 684 2.03 38.73 32.29
N LYS A 685 2.96 38.82 31.33
CA LYS A 685 2.71 39.29 29.94
C LYS A 685 3.33 38.44 28.82
N THR A 686 3.85 37.23 29.09
CA THR A 686 4.56 36.43 28.06
C THR A 686 3.97 35.03 27.89
N ARG A 687 4.72 33.97 28.23
CA ARG A 687 4.30 32.57 28.16
C ARG A 687 4.40 31.83 29.53
N ASP A 688 3.37 31.09 29.89
CA ASP A 688 3.36 30.12 31.00
C ASP A 688 2.95 28.73 30.48
N SER A 689 3.01 27.69 31.30
CA SER A 689 2.65 26.34 30.88
C SER A 689 2.42 25.42 32.07
N PHE A 690 1.53 24.44 31.92
CA PHE A 690 1.41 23.32 32.85
C PHE A 690 1.37 22.00 32.08
N SER A 691 1.79 20.90 32.71
CA SER A 691 1.70 19.57 32.10
C SER A 691 0.80 18.64 32.90
N TYR A 692 0.16 17.72 32.17
CA TYR A 692 -0.82 16.80 32.70
C TYR A 692 -0.75 15.42 32.04
N THR A 693 -1.34 14.42 32.68
CA THR A 693 -1.53 13.07 32.14
C THR A 693 -2.89 12.51 32.54
N ALA A 694 -3.24 11.35 31.99
CA ALA A 694 -4.48 10.63 32.25
C ALA A 694 -4.26 9.37 33.05
N LYS A 695 -5.07 9.15 34.09
CA LYS A 695 -5.02 7.95 34.92
C LYS A 695 -6.29 7.13 34.75
N SER A 696 -6.16 5.84 34.46
CA SER A 696 -7.31 4.92 34.40
C SER A 696 -7.84 4.60 35.79
N SER A 697 -8.96 3.87 35.88
CA SER A 697 -9.49 3.36 37.16
C SER A 697 -8.49 2.47 37.92
N SER A 698 -7.60 1.80 37.19
CA SER A 698 -6.51 0.99 37.74
C SER A 698 -5.32 1.80 38.27
N GLY A 699 -5.28 3.10 37.98
CA GLY A 699 -4.19 3.96 38.40
C GLY A 699 -3.03 4.09 37.41
N HIS A 700 -3.19 3.66 36.17
CA HIS A 700 -2.15 3.68 35.15
C HIS A 700 -2.34 4.79 34.12
N SER A 701 -1.22 5.29 33.59
CA SER A 701 -1.15 6.34 32.56
C SER A 701 -0.29 5.86 31.40
N GLN A 702 -0.74 6.10 30.17
CA GLN A 702 0.01 5.81 28.94
C GLN A 702 0.52 7.08 28.29
N GLY A 703 1.72 6.98 27.72
CA GLY A 703 2.38 8.08 27.01
C GLY A 703 3.03 9.11 27.94
N GLU A 704 3.78 10.02 27.33
CA GLU A 704 4.45 11.11 28.03
C GLU A 704 3.46 12.20 28.47
N PRO A 705 3.73 12.89 29.60
CA PRO A 705 2.93 14.03 30.02
C PRO A 705 2.84 15.12 28.95
N LEU A 706 1.61 15.58 28.69
CA LEU A 706 1.36 16.61 27.69
C LEU A 706 1.40 18.00 28.31
N THR A 707 1.94 18.96 27.56
CA THR A 707 2.11 20.34 28.04
C THR A 707 1.11 21.27 27.35
N ILE A 708 0.31 21.96 28.15
CA ILE A 708 -0.48 23.11 27.70
C ILE A 708 0.38 24.37 27.89
N THR A 709 0.63 25.06 26.79
CA THR A 709 1.28 26.36 26.75
C THR A 709 0.23 27.45 26.78
N ILE A 710 0.45 28.50 27.58
CA ILE A 710 -0.46 29.62 27.74
C ILE A 710 0.26 30.90 27.33
N GLU A 711 -0.26 31.59 26.31
CA GLU A 711 0.28 32.86 25.82
C GLU A 711 -0.63 34.02 26.16
N ILE A 712 -0.09 35.05 26.81
CA ILE A 712 -0.88 36.23 27.22
C ILE A 712 -0.79 37.32 26.15
N MET A 713 -1.95 37.81 25.69
CA MET A 713 -2.04 38.94 24.76
C MET A 713 -2.26 40.27 25.52
N GLU A 714 -1.54 41.34 25.13
CA GLU A 714 -1.36 42.57 25.91
C GLU A 714 -2.54 43.56 25.85
N ASP A 715 -3.41 43.44 24.84
CA ASP A 715 -4.59 44.30 24.67
C ASP A 715 -5.87 43.49 24.88
N ALA A 716 -6.61 43.81 25.93
CA ALA A 716 -7.93 43.24 26.20
C ALA A 716 -8.91 43.63 25.08
N LEU A 717 -9.23 42.68 24.21
CA LEU A 717 -10.47 42.74 23.44
C LEU A 717 -11.61 42.16 24.31
N PRO A 718 -12.81 42.77 24.34
CA PRO A 718 -13.85 42.45 25.31
C PRO A 718 -14.25 40.98 25.32
N VAL A 719 -14.68 40.49 26.50
CA VAL A 719 -15.16 39.13 26.81
C VAL A 719 -16.27 38.62 25.86
N ASP A 720 -16.85 39.48 25.02
CA ASP A 720 -17.75 39.09 23.92
C ASP A 720 -17.04 38.36 22.76
N MET A 721 -15.70 38.40 22.69
CA MET A 721 -14.90 37.70 21.68
C MET A 721 -14.79 36.17 21.92
N MET A 722 -15.10 35.65 23.12
CA MET A 722 -15.15 34.20 23.40
C MET A 722 -16.51 33.56 23.11
N LYS A 723 -17.50 34.32 22.60
CA LYS A 723 -18.81 33.79 22.20
C LYS A 723 -18.89 33.58 20.67
N SER A 724 -17.82 33.07 20.07
CA SER A 724 -17.80 32.83 18.62
C SER A 724 -18.54 31.53 18.29
N LEU A 725 -19.87 31.53 18.36
CA LEU A 725 -20.83 30.67 17.64
C LEU A 725 -22.18 30.75 18.38
N GLN A 726 -23.21 31.26 17.71
CA GLN A 726 -24.60 31.20 18.20
C GLN A 726 -25.44 30.43 17.18
N PHE A 727 -26.12 29.37 17.60
CA PHE A 727 -26.95 28.54 16.72
C PHE A 727 -28.42 28.60 17.14
N GLU A 728 -29.31 28.79 16.17
CA GLU A 728 -30.76 28.65 16.34
C GLU A 728 -31.23 27.46 15.50
N SER A 729 -31.64 26.36 16.14
CA SER A 729 -32.24 25.24 15.41
C SER A 729 -33.72 25.54 15.14
N LYS A 730 -34.12 25.71 13.87
CA LYS A 730 -35.54 25.59 13.49
C LYS A 730 -35.87 24.11 13.37
N GLY A 731 -36.73 23.62 14.27
CA GLY A 731 -37.04 22.20 14.40
C GLY A 731 -37.58 21.57 13.11
N TYR A 732 -37.20 20.31 12.86
CA TYR A 732 -37.79 19.48 11.81
C TYR A 732 -37.98 18.02 12.26
N GLY A 733 -38.98 17.39 11.65
CA GLY A 733 -39.57 16.08 11.97
C GLY A 733 -38.77 14.84 11.52
N PRO A 734 -39.41 13.65 11.49
CA PRO A 734 -38.73 12.36 11.60
C PRO A 734 -37.85 11.97 10.41
N ALA A 735 -36.79 11.24 10.76
CA ALA A 735 -35.63 10.77 10.00
C ALA A 735 -35.86 10.15 8.61
N VAL A 736 -34.92 10.39 7.70
CA VAL A 736 -34.73 9.66 6.43
C VAL A 736 -33.45 8.80 6.55
N LYS A 737 -33.49 7.54 6.07
CA LYS A 737 -32.30 6.68 5.95
C LYS A 737 -31.25 7.34 5.04
N ASP A 738 -29.96 7.13 5.34
CA ASP A 738 -28.78 7.65 4.61
C ASP A 738 -28.47 9.15 4.82
N SER A 739 -28.82 9.67 6.00
CA SER A 739 -28.51 11.04 6.41
C SER A 739 -27.15 11.14 7.15
N PHE A 740 -26.40 12.20 6.88
CA PHE A 740 -25.18 12.57 7.64
C PHE A 740 -25.49 13.76 8.56
N TYR A 741 -24.63 13.98 9.56
CA TYR A 741 -24.60 15.25 10.26
C TYR A 741 -23.18 15.74 10.50
N PHE A 742 -23.02 17.06 10.56
CA PHE A 742 -21.77 17.70 10.97
C PHE A 742 -21.89 18.11 12.42
N LEU A 743 -20.84 17.79 13.18
CA LEU A 743 -20.67 18.27 14.55
C LEU A 743 -19.61 19.37 14.52
N PHE A 744 -20.04 20.62 14.70
CA PHE A 744 -19.13 21.75 14.86
C PHE A 744 -18.67 21.78 16.32
N ARG A 745 -17.36 21.68 16.54
CA ARG A 745 -16.78 21.75 17.88
C ARG A 745 -16.20 23.14 18.10
N ASP A 746 -16.61 23.79 19.17
CA ASP A 746 -15.85 24.88 19.75
C ASP A 746 -15.00 24.29 20.88
N GLU A 747 -13.68 24.35 20.75
CA GLU A 747 -12.75 23.81 21.75
C GLU A 747 -12.84 24.52 23.12
N HIS A 748 -13.50 25.70 23.19
CA HIS A 748 -13.71 26.45 24.42
C HIS A 748 -15.08 26.18 25.08
N VAL A 749 -16.02 25.51 24.40
CA VAL A 749 -17.41 25.35 24.88
C VAL A 749 -18.01 23.95 24.63
N GLY A 750 -17.29 23.04 23.97
CA GLY A 750 -17.79 21.71 23.59
C GLY A 750 -18.55 21.70 22.26
N PRO A 751 -19.11 20.54 21.84
CA PRO A 751 -19.88 20.46 20.60
C PRO A 751 -21.13 21.33 20.70
N THR A 752 -21.22 22.37 19.88
CA THR A 752 -22.24 23.42 20.04
C THR A 752 -23.47 23.21 19.17
N THR A 753 -23.44 22.33 18.15
CA THR A 753 -24.66 21.94 17.41
C THR A 753 -24.50 20.69 16.52
N ARG A 754 -25.61 20.01 16.20
CA ARG A 754 -25.71 18.98 15.14
C ARG A 754 -26.43 19.58 13.93
N VAL A 755 -25.80 19.57 12.76
CA VAL A 755 -26.43 19.97 11.51
C VAL A 755 -26.86 18.73 10.74
N TRP A 756 -28.16 18.48 10.69
CA TRP A 756 -28.78 17.34 9.99
C TRP A 756 -28.78 17.53 8.47
N TRP A 757 -28.41 16.50 7.71
CA TRP A 757 -28.53 16.46 6.25
C TRP A 757 -29.54 15.43 5.77
N GLY A 758 -30.48 15.85 4.93
CA GLY A 758 -31.41 15.00 4.19
C GLY A 758 -31.58 15.50 2.75
N THR A 759 -32.08 14.65 1.86
CA THR A 759 -32.08 14.81 0.39
C THR A 759 -32.92 15.98 -0.17
N ASP A 760 -33.65 16.73 0.66
CA ASP A 760 -34.55 17.79 0.20
C ASP A 760 -34.26 19.13 0.91
N ASN A 761 -33.61 20.08 0.21
CA ASN A 761 -33.54 21.53 0.48
C ASN A 761 -33.43 21.99 1.97
N ALA A 762 -32.84 21.19 2.85
CA ALA A 762 -32.68 21.53 4.25
C ALA A 762 -31.41 22.36 4.44
N TYR A 763 -31.58 23.58 4.96
CA TYR A 763 -30.49 24.49 5.32
C TYR A 763 -30.43 24.65 6.84
N SER A 764 -29.22 24.73 7.38
CA SER A 764 -28.99 25.16 8.76
C SER A 764 -28.15 26.42 8.77
N ASP A 765 -28.54 27.37 9.61
CA ASP A 765 -27.86 28.65 9.78
C ASP A 765 -26.70 28.48 10.78
N VAL A 766 -25.49 28.80 10.34
CA VAL A 766 -24.28 28.83 11.18
C VAL A 766 -23.82 30.28 11.29
N LYS A 767 -23.89 30.87 12.49
CA LYS A 767 -23.37 32.23 12.74
C LYS A 767 -21.94 32.15 13.28
N VAL A 768 -21.00 32.75 12.58
CA VAL A 768 -19.56 32.80 12.89
C VAL A 768 -19.11 34.25 13.06
N THR A 769 -18.41 34.56 14.15
CA THR A 769 -17.79 35.88 14.30
C THR A 769 -16.47 35.92 13.52
N LEU A 770 -16.35 36.87 12.57
CA LEU A 770 -15.12 37.10 11.81
C LEU A 770 -14.46 38.41 12.26
N HIS A 771 -13.13 38.42 12.28
CA HIS A 771 -12.32 39.52 12.78
C HIS A 771 -11.47 40.11 11.67
N PRO A 772 -11.38 41.45 11.58
CA PRO A 772 -10.60 42.07 10.52
C PRO A 772 -9.10 41.90 10.76
N GLU A 773 -8.33 41.82 9.69
CA GLU A 773 -6.88 41.89 9.79
C GLU A 773 -6.47 43.24 10.41
N PRO A 774 -5.43 43.28 11.25
CA PRO A 774 -4.99 44.53 11.87
C PRO A 774 -4.76 45.64 10.85
N GLY A 775 -5.47 46.76 11.01
CA GLY A 775 -5.38 47.92 10.11
C GLY A 775 -6.14 47.78 8.78
N SER A 776 -6.89 46.69 8.55
CA SER A 776 -7.68 46.49 7.33
C SER A 776 -9.08 47.12 7.38
N CYS A 777 -9.62 47.39 8.57
CA CYS A 777 -11.01 47.82 8.76
C CYS A 777 -11.21 48.78 9.94
N PRO A 778 -12.28 49.60 9.91
CA PRO A 778 -12.68 50.46 11.02
C PRO A 778 -13.50 49.74 12.11
N VAL A 779 -13.91 48.48 11.89
CA VAL A 779 -14.71 47.68 12.82
C VAL A 779 -13.86 46.64 13.55
N ASN A 780 -14.30 46.16 14.72
CA ASN A 780 -13.56 45.18 15.53
C ASN A 780 -13.91 43.72 15.18
N SER A 781 -15.13 43.46 14.68
CA SER A 781 -15.61 42.15 14.26
C SER A 781 -16.94 42.28 13.52
N ILE A 782 -17.29 41.27 12.74
CA ILE A 782 -18.62 41.08 12.13
C ILE A 782 -19.15 39.69 12.49
N VAL A 783 -20.47 39.50 12.47
CA VAL A 783 -21.08 38.17 12.59
C VAL A 783 -21.55 37.76 11.19
N ALA A 784 -20.93 36.74 10.64
CA ALA A 784 -21.26 36.15 9.36
C ALA A 784 -22.19 34.96 9.55
N LYS A 785 -23.30 34.92 8.80
CA LYS A 785 -24.27 33.84 8.80
C LYS A 785 -24.10 33.02 7.52
N PHE A 786 -23.87 31.72 7.66
CA PHE A 786 -23.66 30.78 6.56
C PHE A 786 -24.77 29.73 6.51
N GLN A 787 -25.18 29.36 5.31
CA GLN A 787 -26.08 28.24 5.04
C GLN A 787 -25.28 27.08 4.43
N GLY A 788 -25.45 25.86 4.96
CA GLY A 788 -24.79 24.65 4.45
C GLY A 788 -25.67 23.80 3.52
N GLN A 789 -25.12 23.35 2.37
CA GLN A 789 -25.82 22.49 1.39
C GLN A 789 -24.90 21.42 0.76
N GLN A 790 -25.47 20.27 0.34
CA GLN A 790 -24.80 19.25 -0.50
C GLN A 790 -24.63 19.77 -1.94
N ARG A 791 -23.45 19.58 -2.54
CA ARG A 791 -23.16 20.07 -3.90
C ARG A 791 -23.85 19.22 -5.00
N GLY A 792 -25.09 19.57 -5.35
CA GLY A 792 -25.64 19.30 -6.68
C GLY A 792 -25.08 20.29 -7.70
N ARG A 793 -24.68 19.86 -8.91
CA ARG A 793 -24.16 20.77 -9.95
C ARG A 793 -25.19 21.87 -10.27
N SER A 794 -24.95 23.10 -9.84
CA SER A 794 -25.52 24.28 -10.48
C SER A 794 -24.62 25.51 -10.30
N GLU A 795 -24.65 26.37 -11.32
CA GLU A 795 -23.86 27.59 -11.47
C GLU A 795 -24.68 28.77 -10.95
N THR A 796 -24.23 29.40 -9.85
CA THR A 796 -24.33 30.82 -9.41
C THR A 796 -24.50 30.96 -7.89
N ILE A 797 -23.96 32.09 -7.35
CA ILE A 797 -23.94 32.59 -5.95
C ILE A 797 -22.70 32.15 -5.13
N TYR A 798 -22.14 33.09 -4.34
CA TYR A 798 -20.83 33.05 -3.66
C TYR A 798 -20.51 31.73 -2.94
N GLN A 799 -19.75 30.85 -3.61
CA GLN A 799 -19.37 29.53 -3.08
C GLN A 799 -18.00 29.60 -2.39
N MET A 800 -17.89 29.07 -1.17
CA MET A 800 -16.61 28.75 -0.54
C MET A 800 -16.47 27.23 -0.44
N ASN A 801 -15.43 26.66 -1.08
CA ASN A 801 -15.11 25.24 -0.98
C ASN A 801 -14.55 24.96 0.44
N ALA A 802 -15.32 24.29 1.29
CA ALA A 802 -14.72 23.44 2.30
C ALA A 802 -14.15 22.19 1.59
N GLY A 803 -12.98 21.70 2.00
CA GLY A 803 -12.22 20.68 1.28
C GLY A 803 -12.97 19.39 0.91
N ARG A 804 -12.37 18.58 0.02
CA ARG A 804 -12.83 17.20 -0.25
C ARG A 804 -12.18 16.25 0.76
N VAL A 805 -12.94 15.25 1.21
CA VAL A 805 -12.37 14.07 1.88
C VAL A 805 -11.38 13.38 0.92
N LYS A 806 -10.19 13.03 1.41
CA LYS A 806 -9.17 12.36 0.60
C LYS A 806 -9.70 10.99 0.18
N GLY A 807 -9.98 10.81 -1.12
CA GLY A 807 -10.46 9.54 -1.69
C GLY A 807 -11.96 9.44 -1.98
N SER A 808 -12.77 10.46 -1.67
CA SER A 808 -14.23 10.45 -1.93
C SER A 808 -14.64 11.48 -2.99
N SER A 809 -15.38 11.05 -4.02
CA SER A 809 -15.88 11.91 -5.11
C SER A 809 -17.27 12.48 -4.84
N THR A 810 -17.95 12.05 -3.77
CA THR A 810 -19.40 12.23 -3.59
C THR A 810 -19.79 13.16 -2.43
N HIS A 811 -18.87 13.53 -1.55
CA HIS A 811 -19.19 14.32 -0.35
C HIS A 811 -18.34 15.60 -0.27
N SER A 812 -18.95 16.75 -0.56
CA SER A 812 -18.34 18.08 -0.39
C SER A 812 -19.31 19.03 0.29
N LEU A 813 -18.87 19.73 1.33
CA LEU A 813 -19.63 20.75 2.06
C LEU A 813 -19.55 22.10 1.31
N LEU A 814 -20.70 22.63 0.89
CA LEU A 814 -20.80 24.00 0.38
C LEU A 814 -21.40 24.88 1.49
N LEU A 815 -20.68 25.93 1.87
CA LEU A 815 -21.18 27.00 2.74
C LEU A 815 -21.39 28.26 1.91
N THR A 816 -22.60 28.81 1.97
CA THR A 816 -22.99 30.02 1.23
C THR A 816 -23.37 31.12 2.22
N ALA A 817 -22.81 32.32 2.05
CA ALA A 817 -23.27 33.52 2.73
C ALA A 817 -24.15 34.32 1.77
N GLU A 818 -25.42 34.53 2.12
CA GLU A 818 -26.32 35.35 1.31
C GLU A 818 -26.34 36.80 1.79
N GLU A 819 -26.45 37.74 0.83
CA GLU A 819 -26.50 39.18 1.11
C GLU A 819 -27.69 39.57 2.00
N ALA A 820 -28.83 38.87 1.86
CA ALA A 820 -30.03 39.13 2.66
C ALA A 820 -29.86 38.81 4.16
N ASP A 821 -28.93 37.90 4.48
CA ASP A 821 -28.63 37.44 5.83
C ASP A 821 -27.35 38.10 6.42
N ASN A 822 -26.59 38.81 5.58
CA ASN A 822 -25.29 39.39 5.90
C ASN A 822 -25.18 40.82 5.33
N GLU A 823 -25.88 41.78 5.94
CA GLU A 823 -25.92 43.17 5.46
C GLU A 823 -24.53 43.80 5.29
N TRP A 824 -23.54 43.36 6.08
CA TRP A 824 -22.14 43.80 6.01
C TRP A 824 -21.45 43.47 4.67
N LEU A 825 -21.96 42.52 3.88
CA LEU A 825 -21.45 42.24 2.53
C LEU A 825 -21.65 43.41 1.55
N ASN A 826 -22.63 44.27 1.84
CA ASN A 826 -22.99 45.43 1.03
C ASN A 826 -22.64 46.78 1.71
N ASP A 827 -21.92 46.75 2.83
CA ASP A 827 -21.46 47.96 3.52
C ASP A 827 -20.21 48.54 2.82
N GLU A 828 -20.40 49.65 2.11
CA GLU A 828 -19.32 50.35 1.39
C GLU A 828 -18.17 50.81 2.31
N THR A 829 -18.42 50.98 3.62
CA THR A 829 -17.38 51.35 4.59
C THR A 829 -16.46 50.18 4.95
N LEU A 830 -16.87 48.95 4.64
CA LEU A 830 -16.08 47.73 4.81
C LEU A 830 -15.44 47.28 3.48
N ALA A 831 -15.52 48.09 2.41
CA ALA A 831 -14.91 47.75 1.14
C ALA A 831 -13.37 47.59 1.25
N GLY A 832 -12.84 46.44 0.82
CA GLY A 832 -11.41 46.13 0.94
C GLY A 832 -11.00 45.54 2.30
N CYS A 833 -11.95 45.42 3.23
CA CYS A 833 -11.76 44.69 4.47
C CYS A 833 -11.47 43.22 4.23
N LYS A 834 -10.57 42.69 5.05
CA LYS A 834 -10.25 41.27 5.12
C LYS A 834 -10.61 40.76 6.49
N PHE A 835 -11.56 39.84 6.55
CA PHE A 835 -12.00 39.21 7.78
C PHE A 835 -11.56 37.76 7.83
N ARG A 836 -11.20 37.29 9.02
CA ARG A 836 -10.84 35.89 9.29
C ARG A 836 -11.36 35.43 10.63
N THR A 837 -11.58 34.13 10.80
CA THR A 837 -11.72 33.58 12.16
C THR A 837 -10.39 33.68 12.91
N ILE A 838 -10.45 33.86 14.23
CA ILE A 838 -9.25 33.86 15.08
C ILE A 838 -8.64 32.45 15.13
N HIS A 839 -9.50 31.42 15.15
CA HIS A 839 -9.14 30.01 15.21
C HIS A 839 -9.80 29.22 14.05
N PRO A 840 -9.16 28.18 13.50
CA PRO A 840 -9.85 27.23 12.63
C PRO A 840 -10.98 26.53 13.40
N ILE A 841 -12.13 26.32 12.75
CA ILE A 841 -13.27 25.63 13.36
C ILE A 841 -13.18 24.14 13.03
N PRO A 842 -13.00 23.24 14.02
CA PRO A 842 -13.02 21.80 13.80
C PRO A 842 -14.45 21.30 13.54
N VAL A 843 -14.57 20.41 12.56
CA VAL A 843 -15.84 19.81 12.13
C VAL A 843 -15.68 18.31 11.94
N ASP A 844 -16.48 17.54 12.67
CA ASP A 844 -16.58 16.09 12.46
C ASP A 844 -17.74 15.76 11.53
N VAL A 845 -17.55 14.77 10.66
CA VAL A 845 -18.60 14.19 9.82
C VAL A 845 -19.04 12.85 10.39
N MET A 846 -20.35 12.68 10.63
CA MET A 846 -20.93 11.47 11.24
C MET A 846 -22.16 10.96 10.47
N HIS A 847 -22.41 9.64 10.52
CA HIS A 847 -23.55 8.98 9.85
C HIS A 847 -24.72 8.76 10.83
N TRP A 848 -25.98 8.89 10.37
CA TRP A 848 -27.16 8.88 11.25
C TRP A 848 -27.63 7.49 11.72
N HIS A 849 -27.28 6.40 11.04
CA HIS A 849 -27.62 5.05 11.49
C HIS A 849 -26.44 4.09 11.41
N GLY A 850 -25.88 3.73 12.58
CA GLY A 850 -25.23 2.43 12.80
C GLY A 850 -23.72 2.33 12.60
N GLU A 851 -23.04 3.35 12.07
CA GLU A 851 -21.57 3.40 12.02
C GLU A 851 -21.10 4.62 12.80
N SER A 852 -20.87 4.45 14.10
CA SER A 852 -20.35 5.50 14.99
C SER A 852 -18.84 5.64 14.81
N GLY A 853 -18.43 6.17 13.66
CA GLY A 853 -17.06 6.58 13.37
C GLY A 853 -17.01 8.05 12.94
N ILE A 854 -16.01 8.80 13.44
CA ILE A 854 -15.60 10.05 12.77
C ILE A 854 -15.02 9.63 11.43
N ILE A 855 -15.67 10.00 10.33
CA ILE A 855 -15.21 9.62 8.99
C ILE A 855 -13.93 10.40 8.63
N ASP A 856 -13.87 11.67 9.02
CA ASP A 856 -12.70 12.55 8.85
C ASP A 856 -12.81 13.76 9.80
N GLU A 857 -11.69 14.38 10.15
CA GLU A 857 -11.64 15.66 10.87
C GLU A 857 -11.33 16.79 9.87
N MET A 858 -12.23 17.76 9.73
CA MET A 858 -12.03 18.92 8.87
C MET A 858 -11.79 20.19 9.69
N TYR A 859 -10.84 21.02 9.27
CA TYR A 859 -10.64 22.36 9.84
C TYR A 859 -11.11 23.42 8.85
N LEU A 860 -12.06 24.26 9.27
CA LEU A 860 -12.57 25.36 8.46
C LEU A 860 -11.87 26.67 8.84
N HIS A 861 -11.18 27.26 7.88
CA HIS A 861 -10.72 28.64 7.95
C HIS A 861 -11.65 29.52 7.13
N PHE A 862 -12.32 30.47 7.78
CA PHE A 862 -13.13 31.45 7.07
C PHE A 862 -12.27 32.66 6.75
N VAL A 863 -12.23 33.03 5.48
CA VAL A 863 -11.61 34.28 5.01
C VAL A 863 -12.64 35.00 4.13
N ALA A 864 -13.23 36.07 4.64
CA ALA A 864 -14.13 36.91 3.86
C ALA A 864 -13.34 38.13 3.37
N ASN A 865 -13.18 38.23 2.06
CA ASN A 865 -12.71 39.46 1.42
C ASN A 865 -13.95 40.17 0.91
N ILE A 866 -14.26 41.35 1.44
CA ILE A 866 -15.25 42.21 0.80
C ILE A 866 -14.57 42.74 -0.46
N PRO A 867 -14.95 42.28 -1.66
CA PRO A 867 -14.31 42.70 -2.89
C PRO A 867 -14.47 44.21 -2.91
N GLY A 868 -13.36 44.93 -2.80
CA GLY A 868 -13.42 46.37 -2.90
C GLY A 868 -14.15 46.69 -4.20
N GLY A 869 -15.27 47.43 -4.10
CA GLY A 869 -15.79 48.23 -5.19
C GLY A 869 -14.76 49.28 -5.55
N GLY A 870 -13.61 48.82 -6.02
CA GLY A 870 -12.49 49.62 -6.46
C GLY A 870 -12.66 49.79 -7.95
N CYS A 871 -12.65 51.04 -8.37
CA CYS A 871 -12.73 51.49 -9.76
C CYS A 871 -11.67 50.81 -10.63
N ALA A 872 -11.98 49.61 -11.10
CA ALA A 872 -11.12 48.76 -11.90
C ALA A 872 -11.98 48.13 -12.99
N ASP A 873 -11.47 48.16 -14.22
CA ASP A 873 -12.20 47.58 -15.34
C ASP A 873 -11.97 46.06 -15.40
N ASP A 874 -13.04 45.30 -15.59
CA ASP A 874 -12.97 43.86 -15.76
C ASP A 874 -12.35 43.50 -17.13
N GLY A 875 -11.15 42.92 -17.10
CA GLY A 875 -10.42 42.47 -18.28
C GLY A 875 -11.13 41.41 -19.13
N MET A 876 -12.12 40.72 -18.55
CA MET A 876 -12.86 39.64 -19.19
C MET A 876 -14.23 40.08 -19.71
N TRP A 877 -14.73 41.25 -19.29
CA TRP A 877 -16.06 41.74 -19.66
C TRP A 877 -16.19 42.07 -21.14
N LYS A 878 -17.31 41.64 -21.74
CA LYS A 878 -17.67 41.89 -23.14
C LYS A 878 -19.17 42.08 -23.31
N LEU A 879 -19.54 42.98 -24.20
CA LEU A 879 -20.89 43.04 -24.78
C LEU A 879 -21.16 41.83 -25.70
N LYS A 880 -22.35 41.81 -26.32
CA LYS A 880 -22.81 40.71 -27.20
C LYS A 880 -21.80 40.33 -28.30
N LYS A 881 -20.98 41.27 -28.81
CA LYS A 881 -19.91 40.99 -29.77
C LYS A 881 -18.54 40.90 -29.07
N SER A 882 -17.73 39.92 -29.45
CA SER A 882 -16.44 39.58 -28.81
C SER A 882 -15.38 40.70 -28.78
N LYS A 883 -15.50 41.72 -29.65
CA LYS A 883 -14.58 42.87 -29.71
C LYS A 883 -15.03 44.08 -28.88
N GLN A 884 -16.20 44.02 -28.24
CA GLN A 884 -16.77 45.12 -27.46
C GLN A 884 -16.45 44.95 -25.97
N THR A 885 -15.20 45.20 -25.58
CA THR A 885 -14.66 45.06 -24.22
C THR A 885 -14.62 46.41 -23.47
N CYS A 886 -14.16 46.45 -22.20
CA CYS A 886 -13.90 47.73 -21.50
C CYS A 886 -12.94 48.65 -22.29
N ALA A 887 -11.87 48.09 -22.87
CA ALA A 887 -10.96 48.85 -23.75
C ALA A 887 -11.65 49.43 -24.99
N TRP A 888 -12.68 48.75 -25.53
CA TRP A 888 -13.50 49.29 -26.63
C TRP A 888 -14.40 50.43 -26.16
N LEU A 889 -15.00 50.31 -24.97
CA LEU A 889 -15.78 51.40 -24.36
C LEU A 889 -14.92 52.65 -24.17
N LYS A 890 -13.66 52.51 -23.74
CA LYS A 890 -12.72 53.64 -23.56
C LYS A 890 -12.42 54.42 -24.85
N THR A 891 -12.64 53.82 -26.03
CA THR A 891 -12.50 54.55 -27.31
C THR A 891 -13.67 55.47 -27.62
N MET A 892 -14.73 55.46 -26.81
CA MET A 892 -15.94 56.25 -27.00
C MET A 892 -16.00 57.44 -26.06
N THR A 893 -16.74 58.48 -26.46
CA THR A 893 -17.01 59.66 -25.63
C THR A 893 -18.47 60.10 -25.74
N GLY A 894 -18.92 60.91 -24.77
CA GLY A 894 -20.24 61.55 -24.78
C GLY A 894 -21.44 60.61 -24.78
N LYS A 895 -22.49 60.93 -25.54
CA LYS A 895 -23.78 60.18 -25.53
C LYS A 895 -23.62 58.70 -25.93
N LYS A 896 -22.65 58.37 -26.79
CA LYS A 896 -22.40 56.99 -27.22
C LYS A 896 -21.78 56.14 -26.10
N LEU A 897 -20.89 56.74 -25.30
CA LEU A 897 -20.30 56.09 -24.13
C LEU A 897 -21.39 55.77 -23.11
N LYS A 898 -22.15 56.77 -22.66
CA LYS A 898 -23.25 56.60 -21.70
C LYS A 898 -24.26 55.53 -22.12
N LYS A 899 -24.64 55.50 -23.40
CA LYS A 899 -25.56 54.48 -23.94
C LYS A 899 -24.99 53.06 -23.88
N ASN A 900 -23.70 52.86 -24.14
CA ASN A 900 -23.12 51.52 -24.17
C ASN A 900 -22.64 51.06 -22.80
N CYS A 901 -22.27 51.97 -21.90
CA CYS A 901 -22.00 51.68 -20.51
C CYS A 901 -23.26 51.26 -19.73
N GLY A 902 -24.44 51.80 -20.08
CA GLY A 902 -25.71 51.33 -19.51
C GLY A 902 -26.22 49.98 -20.05
N LYS A 903 -25.51 49.30 -20.96
CA LYS A 903 -25.95 48.01 -21.52
C LYS A 903 -25.34 46.84 -20.76
N LYS A 904 -26.15 45.80 -20.58
CA LYS A 904 -25.72 44.52 -20.01
C LYS A 904 -24.84 43.73 -20.98
N GLY A 905 -23.71 43.24 -20.46
CA GLY A 905 -22.78 42.33 -21.12
C GLY A 905 -23.29 40.89 -21.15
N LYS A 906 -22.42 39.95 -21.57
CA LYS A 906 -22.75 38.51 -21.59
C LYS A 906 -22.94 37.91 -20.19
N ASP A 907 -22.29 38.49 -19.20
CA ASP A 907 -22.37 38.15 -17.78
C ASP A 907 -23.49 38.91 -17.05
N ASN A 908 -24.38 39.56 -17.82
CA ASN A 908 -25.52 40.33 -17.34
C ASN A 908 -25.20 41.60 -16.50
N LYS A 909 -23.91 41.95 -16.32
CA LYS A 909 -23.48 43.22 -15.68
C LYS A 909 -23.49 44.37 -16.69
N THR A 910 -23.82 45.59 -16.25
CA THR A 910 -23.72 46.75 -17.15
C THR A 910 -22.27 47.17 -17.34
N GLY A 911 -21.98 47.90 -18.42
CA GLY A 911 -20.64 48.48 -18.60
C GLY A 911 -20.26 49.48 -17.50
N ASN A 912 -21.21 50.15 -16.85
CA ASN A 912 -20.91 50.98 -15.68
C ASN A 912 -20.40 50.15 -14.49
N ASP A 913 -20.98 48.96 -14.29
CA ASP A 913 -20.62 48.09 -13.16
C ASP A 913 -19.32 47.31 -13.44
N ALA A 914 -19.14 46.86 -14.68
CA ALA A 914 -18.00 46.03 -15.06
C ALA A 914 -16.78 46.83 -15.57
N CYS A 915 -16.99 48.05 -16.06
CA CYS A 915 -15.93 48.90 -16.61
C CYS A 915 -16.01 50.35 -16.08
N PRO A 916 -15.98 50.57 -14.76
CA PRO A 916 -16.20 51.89 -14.16
C PRO A 916 -15.16 52.95 -14.59
N LEU A 917 -13.91 52.58 -14.90
CA LEU A 917 -12.89 53.50 -15.42
C LEU A 917 -13.03 53.78 -16.92
N ALA A 918 -13.50 52.80 -17.70
CA ALA A 918 -13.78 53.01 -19.12
C ALA A 918 -15.02 53.87 -19.35
N CYS A 919 -15.97 53.80 -18.42
CA CYS A 919 -17.24 54.51 -18.47
C CYS A 919 -17.24 55.87 -17.77
N ASP A 920 -16.11 56.27 -17.18
CA ASP A 920 -15.93 57.51 -16.42
C ASP A 920 -17.06 57.69 -15.38
N VAL A 921 -17.29 56.66 -14.55
CA VAL A 921 -18.30 56.70 -13.48
C VAL A 921 -17.85 57.70 -12.39
N ASP A 922 -18.75 58.63 -12.02
CA ASP A 922 -18.46 59.67 -11.02
C ASP A 922 -18.07 59.04 -9.67
N GLY A 923 -16.99 59.55 -9.07
CA GLY A 923 -16.43 59.01 -7.81
C GLY A 923 -15.24 58.07 -8.00
N CYS A 924 -14.89 57.69 -9.23
CA CYS A 924 -13.73 56.84 -9.49
C CYS A 924 -12.42 57.61 -9.71
N PRO A 925 -11.44 57.51 -8.78
CA PRO A 925 -10.14 58.17 -8.96
C PRO A 925 -9.29 57.46 -10.01
N LYS A 926 -8.40 58.21 -10.66
CA LYS A 926 -7.44 57.60 -11.60
C LYS A 926 -6.50 56.66 -10.84
N PRO A 927 -6.29 55.43 -11.32
CA PRO A 927 -5.35 54.50 -10.69
C PRO A 927 -3.92 55.03 -10.74
N LYS A 928 -3.08 54.63 -9.77
CA LYS A 928 -1.64 54.96 -9.78
C LYS A 928 -0.90 54.11 -10.80
N CYS A 929 0.04 54.72 -11.53
CA CYS A 929 0.88 53.97 -12.46
C CYS A 929 1.80 53.00 -11.72
N VAL A 930 2.03 51.83 -12.30
CA VAL A 930 2.95 50.81 -11.78
C VAL A 930 4.34 50.98 -12.38
N GLY A 931 5.35 50.32 -11.82
CA GLY A 931 6.72 50.35 -12.35
C GLY A 931 6.80 49.79 -13.78
N ASP A 932 7.76 50.27 -14.57
CA ASP A 932 7.87 49.96 -16.01
C ASP A 932 7.94 48.45 -16.34
N ASP A 933 8.37 47.63 -15.38
CA ASP A 933 8.58 46.18 -15.49
C ASP A 933 7.53 45.35 -14.71
N GLU A 934 6.61 45.99 -13.98
CA GLU A 934 5.64 45.31 -13.09
C GLU A 934 4.41 44.77 -13.83
N TRP A 935 3.96 45.44 -14.89
CA TRP A 935 2.90 44.93 -15.76
C TRP A 935 3.49 44.14 -16.93
N LYS A 936 2.98 42.92 -17.16
CA LYS A 936 3.43 42.05 -18.25
C LYS A 936 2.28 41.50 -19.07
N TYR A 937 2.35 41.67 -20.39
CA TYR A 937 1.45 41.05 -21.38
C TYR A 937 2.26 40.11 -22.27
N VAL A 938 1.77 38.87 -22.44
CA VAL A 938 2.43 37.85 -23.28
C VAL A 938 1.62 37.62 -24.55
N LYS A 939 2.29 37.69 -25.70
CA LYS A 939 1.72 37.31 -27.00
C LYS A 939 2.77 36.54 -27.80
N ASN A 940 2.40 35.36 -28.29
CA ASN A 940 3.27 34.48 -29.09
C ASN A 940 4.66 34.28 -28.43
N SER A 941 4.64 33.89 -27.15
CA SER A 941 5.84 33.63 -26.32
C SER A 941 6.77 34.83 -26.08
N LYS A 942 6.37 36.05 -26.46
CA LYS A 942 7.10 37.29 -26.17
C LYS A 942 6.39 38.09 -25.09
N SER A 943 7.17 38.53 -24.09
CA SER A 943 6.70 39.39 -23.00
C SER A 943 6.93 40.87 -23.29
N TYR A 944 5.86 41.65 -23.09
CA TYR A 944 5.80 43.09 -23.25
C TYR A 944 5.47 43.73 -21.90
N ASN A 945 6.18 44.80 -21.57
CA ASN A 945 5.98 45.59 -20.35
C ASN A 945 5.67 47.06 -20.72
N CYS A 946 5.46 47.91 -19.72
CA CYS A 946 5.12 49.32 -19.95
C CYS A 946 6.26 50.12 -20.63
N LYS A 947 7.50 49.61 -20.62
CA LYS A 947 8.69 50.22 -21.25
C LYS A 947 8.74 50.09 -22.78
N LYS A 948 8.15 49.04 -23.37
CA LYS A 948 8.31 48.71 -24.81
C LYS A 948 7.39 49.48 -25.78
N THR A 949 6.82 50.62 -25.36
CA THR A 949 5.77 51.34 -26.11
C THR A 949 6.30 52.29 -27.19
N LYS A 950 6.62 51.76 -28.38
CA LYS A 950 6.67 52.59 -29.62
C LYS A 950 5.34 52.64 -30.38
N LYS A 951 4.42 51.69 -30.12
CA LYS A 951 3.03 51.66 -30.64
C LYS A 951 2.03 51.76 -29.49
N LYS A 952 1.78 52.98 -29.00
CA LYS A 952 1.01 53.25 -27.77
C LYS A 952 -0.40 52.64 -27.76
N SER A 953 -1.16 52.78 -28.84
CA SER A 953 -2.58 52.36 -28.87
C SER A 953 -2.79 50.86 -28.73
N GLU A 954 -1.87 50.03 -29.24
CA GLU A 954 -2.06 48.58 -29.26
C GLU A 954 -1.81 47.94 -27.89
N LEU A 955 -0.78 48.38 -27.15
CA LEU A 955 -0.43 47.83 -25.84
C LEU A 955 -1.31 48.36 -24.71
N CYS A 956 -1.71 49.64 -24.74
CA CYS A 956 -2.58 50.21 -23.71
C CYS A 956 -3.94 49.49 -23.62
N GLN A 957 -4.42 48.89 -24.72
CA GLN A 957 -5.71 48.18 -24.78
C GLN A 957 -5.61 46.69 -24.46
N LYS A 958 -4.42 46.17 -24.12
CA LYS A 958 -4.24 44.76 -23.74
C LYS A 958 -4.41 44.56 -22.24
N VAL A 959 -4.92 43.39 -21.89
CA VAL A 959 -4.95 42.91 -20.50
C VAL A 959 -3.66 42.15 -20.26
N GLY A 960 -2.84 42.67 -19.37
CA GLY A 960 -1.66 41.99 -18.82
C GLY A 960 -1.87 41.67 -17.35
N ASN A 961 -0.81 41.27 -16.67
CA ASN A 961 -0.86 40.88 -15.27
C ASN A 961 0.09 41.76 -14.43
N VAL A 962 -0.37 42.19 -13.25
CA VAL A 962 0.43 42.83 -12.19
C VAL A 962 0.28 41.99 -10.92
N LYS A 963 1.35 41.30 -10.49
CA LYS A 963 1.38 40.50 -9.24
C LYS A 963 0.19 39.55 -9.07
N GLY A 964 -0.20 38.85 -10.14
CA GLY A 964 -1.33 37.93 -10.17
C GLY A 964 -2.65 38.55 -10.63
N VAL A 965 -2.77 39.89 -10.66
CA VAL A 965 -4.03 40.59 -10.95
C VAL A 965 -4.10 41.05 -12.42
N PRO A 966 -5.16 40.69 -13.17
CA PRO A 966 -5.37 41.18 -14.54
C PRO A 966 -5.65 42.69 -14.55
N LYS A 967 -4.91 43.45 -15.35
CA LYS A 967 -5.09 44.90 -15.54
C LYS A 967 -4.88 45.30 -17.00
N PHE A 968 -5.67 46.25 -17.49
CA PHE A 968 -5.45 46.87 -18.78
C PHE A 968 -4.21 47.75 -18.76
N GLY A 969 -3.47 47.79 -19.86
CA GLY A 969 -2.29 48.65 -19.99
C GLY A 969 -2.59 50.14 -19.73
N TYR A 970 -3.78 50.65 -20.08
CA TYR A 970 -4.13 52.05 -19.80
C TYR A 970 -4.29 52.35 -18.30
N GLU A 971 -4.70 51.37 -17.49
CA GLU A 971 -4.89 51.57 -16.05
C GLU A 971 -3.56 51.75 -15.31
N VAL A 972 -2.46 51.25 -15.85
CA VAL A 972 -1.22 51.10 -15.07
C VAL A 972 0.05 51.60 -15.79
N CYS A 973 0.06 51.70 -17.12
CA CYS A 973 1.23 52.17 -17.84
C CYS A 973 1.24 53.70 -17.98
N LYS A 974 2.24 54.34 -17.36
CA LYS A 974 2.49 55.79 -17.40
C LYS A 974 2.44 56.40 -18.81
N HIS A 975 2.88 55.66 -19.82
CA HIS A 975 2.93 56.12 -21.21
C HIS A 975 1.54 56.27 -21.87
N CYS A 976 0.50 55.64 -21.31
CA CYS A 976 -0.88 55.73 -21.73
C CYS A 976 -1.59 57.01 -21.23
N LYS A 977 -1.00 57.73 -20.26
CA LYS A 977 -1.53 58.98 -19.65
C LYS A 977 -2.87 58.86 -18.91
N GLU A 978 -3.31 57.64 -18.60
CA GLU A 978 -4.59 57.36 -17.94
C GLU A 978 -4.45 56.91 -16.48
N CYS A 979 -3.21 56.93 -15.96
CA CYS A 979 -2.90 56.69 -14.56
C CYS A 979 -2.14 57.91 -13.98
N GLU A 980 -2.32 58.16 -12.69
CA GLU A 980 -1.57 59.18 -11.97
C GLU A 980 -0.14 58.70 -11.69
N LYS A 981 0.85 59.59 -11.89
CA LYS A 981 2.22 59.25 -11.52
C LYS A 981 2.27 59.04 -10.00
N PRO A 982 3.02 58.05 -9.50
CA PRO A 982 3.23 57.87 -8.07
C PRO A 982 3.68 59.15 -7.39
#